data_AF-A0A8J9ZZI5-F1
#
_entry.id   AF-A0A8J9ZZI5-F1
#
_cell.length_a   1.000
_cell.length_b   1.000
_cell.length_c   1.000
_cell.angle_alpha   90.00
_cell.angle_beta   90.00
_cell.angle_gamma   90.00
#
_symmetry.space_group_name_H-M   'P 1'
#
loop_
_entity.id
_entity.type
_entity.pdbx_description
1 polymer ?
#
loop_
_entity_poly.entity_id
_entity_poly.type
_entity_poly.pdbx_seq_one_letter_code
_entity_poly.pdbx_strand_id
1 'polypeptide(L)'
;MWRTLSVTLLLCSLVGGDVYLHNPRGSNNRLNERSANRQNANRVFDSQNNNRGGYNVGDKTNNAFNNEDGQFRMTYFQSGPYGWDSSNKEDKSGRSFLTVEWTNQHGCGGAADSDPHKQNCQVVLQYMCQDDVSSATGTDDTLRNGRTTQTQDHTPSPNPQETRAQSNNRKNNNVKSDRAIQEPWQWYDKCYNRDRNQGLFVADQLPRRNNKGYTAAIHTRQNPNGNRRGYECPEERDHYPYWHPTPWRDIAVLTDNTTMCDYYRRESANSVAKYECVEFYNNARTQKKHWSRWNNQQDCEDNDGEWRAYYSYLEKAPTVSQADCQGEGRSGLRYVYGYPEGEDSDTQTCLVLPPPPDCQPAPWSRSNHLGNSRDGQASNYTWVLPYFPSGDTKRCVLRIRGHQEMCAQIRYNISTDDYDPWQTDAAYNQNLQLGLQSPVQQNPTVDIGAEYSPLRLAINTAQFGRTFQDRSHVFLLKPRPSGLEGRAIHNLNVRGKRGNIVQVYPAVEYDFVPNHLHMEEGDLAHIQWEGSNSHNNGNPAGDGQAGDAGEGTTGTDRNNIVQMRSLLDNFPAPFENSTMWNSARVWWPAAPKYGLAKDLAVAFASSGYYTCFHAEVCHSESVERKNKLDKLLNNAPASFEGALLEFRKGTYHYMCTRNNNFSNRSQKGTIHVVEGTKSSFTDNDLP
;
A
#
# COMPACT_ATOMS: atom_id res chain seq x y z
N MET A 1 10.16 -31.91 -52.90
CA MET A 1 9.08 -30.98 -52.50
C MET A 1 9.00 -30.96 -50.99
N TRP A 2 9.56 -29.92 -50.37
CA TRP A 2 9.47 -29.69 -48.93
C TRP A 2 8.07 -29.14 -48.60
N ARG A 3 7.37 -29.77 -47.66
CA ARG A 3 6.12 -29.22 -47.10
C ARG A 3 6.45 -28.51 -45.79
N THR A 4 6.16 -27.23 -45.79
CA THR A 4 6.40 -26.22 -44.77
C THR A 4 5.62 -26.52 -43.49
N LEU A 5 6.34 -26.64 -42.37
CA LEU A 5 5.80 -26.63 -41.02
C LEU A 5 5.33 -25.20 -40.71
N SER A 6 4.03 -24.96 -40.59
CA SER A 6 3.52 -23.68 -40.10
C SER A 6 3.39 -23.77 -38.57
N VAL A 7 4.34 -23.16 -37.87
CA VAL A 7 4.26 -22.91 -36.42
C VAL A 7 3.33 -21.72 -36.22
N THR A 8 2.09 -21.98 -35.82
CA THR A 8 1.17 -20.92 -35.38
C THR A 8 1.57 -20.49 -33.98
N LEU A 9 2.31 -19.37 -33.90
CA LEU A 9 2.58 -18.67 -32.65
C LEU A 9 1.25 -18.15 -32.10
N LEU A 10 0.69 -18.80 -31.08
CA LEU A 10 -0.42 -18.25 -30.30
C LEU A 10 0.12 -17.06 -29.50
N LEU A 11 -0.22 -15.86 -29.96
CA LEU A 11 -0.06 -14.62 -29.21
C LEU A 11 -0.97 -14.68 -27.98
N CYS A 12 -0.43 -15.15 -26.85
CA CYS A 12 -1.02 -14.89 -25.54
C CYS A 12 -1.06 -13.38 -25.35
N SER A 13 -2.25 -12.79 -25.37
CA SER A 13 -2.48 -11.44 -24.89
C SER A 13 -2.17 -11.39 -23.40
N LEU A 14 -0.93 -11.01 -23.09
CA LEU A 14 -0.45 -10.68 -21.76
C LEU A 14 -1.12 -9.37 -21.30
N VAL A 15 -2.36 -9.45 -20.84
CA VAL A 15 -2.97 -8.36 -20.04
C VAL A 15 -2.56 -8.63 -18.60
N GLY A 16 -1.32 -8.31 -18.25
CA GLY A 16 -0.83 -8.50 -16.89
C GLY A 16 -0.97 -7.20 -16.12
N GLY A 17 -2.04 -7.00 -15.34
CA GLY A 17 -2.21 -5.74 -14.63
C GLY A 17 -3.47 -5.60 -13.80
N ASP A 18 -3.45 -5.90 -12.51
CA ASP A 18 -4.69 -6.26 -11.83
C ASP A 18 -5.08 -5.46 -10.59
N VAL A 19 -4.14 -4.86 -9.83
CA VAL A 19 -4.46 -3.90 -8.74
C VAL A 19 -3.42 -2.78 -8.70
N TYR A 20 -3.81 -1.54 -8.97
CA TYR A 20 -2.91 -0.38 -8.96
C TYR A 20 -3.29 0.62 -7.89
N LEU A 21 -2.38 0.88 -6.95
CA LEU A 21 -2.60 1.82 -5.87
C LEU A 21 -2.27 3.24 -6.35
N HIS A 22 -3.21 4.18 -6.22
CA HIS A 22 -3.09 5.58 -6.65
C HIS A 22 -2.79 6.54 -5.50
N ASN A 23 -3.41 6.34 -4.34
CA ASN A 23 -3.14 7.14 -3.14
C ASN A 23 -3.10 6.25 -1.89
N PRO A 24 -2.05 6.33 -1.05
CA PRO A 24 -0.71 6.82 -1.37
C PRO A 24 -0.16 6.19 -2.65
N ARG A 25 0.78 6.86 -3.33
CA ARG A 25 1.27 6.40 -4.64
C ARG A 25 1.86 4.97 -4.57
N GLY A 26 1.27 4.05 -5.33
CA GLY A 26 1.71 2.66 -5.51
C GLY A 26 3.00 2.54 -6.33
N SER A 27 4.02 1.92 -5.75
CA SER A 27 5.33 1.82 -6.37
C SER A 27 5.35 0.85 -7.54
N ASN A 28 4.59 -0.25 -7.49
CA ASN A 28 4.68 -1.36 -8.44
C ASN A 28 6.14 -1.82 -8.70
N ASN A 29 6.93 -1.93 -7.64
CA ASN A 29 8.39 -2.19 -7.68
C ASN A 29 9.25 -1.09 -8.33
N ARG A 30 8.72 0.08 -8.68
CA ARG A 30 9.50 1.18 -9.23
C ARG A 30 10.30 1.93 -8.18
N LEU A 31 11.39 2.56 -8.60
CA LEU A 31 12.20 3.46 -7.79
C LEU A 31 12.34 4.81 -8.49
N ASN A 32 13.34 4.97 -9.34
CA ASN A 32 13.69 6.23 -10.00
C ASN A 32 14.18 5.98 -11.43
N GLU A 33 13.79 4.84 -12.01
CA GLU A 33 14.13 4.48 -13.37
C GLU A 33 13.55 5.45 -14.42
N ARG A 34 14.34 5.70 -15.46
CA ARG A 34 14.02 6.55 -16.61
C ARG A 34 13.49 5.74 -17.79
N SER A 35 12.54 4.86 -17.53
CA SER A 35 11.94 3.97 -18.52
C SER A 35 10.43 3.84 -18.32
N ALA A 36 9.68 3.61 -19.40
CA ALA A 36 8.23 3.39 -19.30
C ALA A 36 7.92 2.16 -18.43
N ASN A 37 8.69 1.09 -18.63
CA ASN A 37 8.61 -0.13 -17.83
C ASN A 37 9.43 0.01 -16.54
N ARG A 38 8.97 -0.61 -15.45
CA ARG A 38 9.77 -0.86 -14.25
C ARG A 38 11.00 -1.70 -14.61
N GLN A 39 12.14 -1.42 -13.99
CA GLN A 39 13.40 -2.11 -14.33
C GLN A 39 13.49 -3.53 -13.77
N ASN A 40 12.89 -3.79 -12.60
CA ASN A 40 12.99 -5.08 -11.93
C ASN A 40 11.67 -5.42 -11.23
N ALA A 41 10.92 -6.38 -11.79
CA ALA A 41 9.68 -6.87 -11.20
C ALA A 41 9.88 -7.68 -9.90
N ASN A 42 11.12 -8.03 -9.55
CA ASN A 42 11.45 -8.83 -8.37
C ASN A 42 12.01 -8.00 -7.22
N ARG A 43 12.01 -6.67 -7.34
CA ARG A 43 12.75 -5.78 -6.44
C ARG A 43 12.27 -5.86 -4.99
N VAL A 44 10.97 -5.74 -4.75
CA VAL A 44 10.39 -5.58 -3.41
C VAL A 44 9.33 -6.64 -3.10
N PHE A 45 8.39 -6.88 -4.02
CA PHE A 45 7.26 -7.81 -3.82
C PHE A 45 6.69 -8.33 -5.15
N ASP A 46 5.87 -9.36 -5.11
CA ASP A 46 5.21 -9.89 -6.31
C ASP A 46 3.94 -9.09 -6.66
N SER A 47 4.08 -8.03 -7.44
CA SER A 47 2.93 -7.19 -7.81
C SER A 47 1.88 -7.91 -8.68
N GLN A 48 2.34 -8.85 -9.53
CA GLN A 48 1.56 -9.38 -10.66
C GLN A 48 0.99 -8.33 -11.64
N ASN A 49 1.38 -7.07 -11.48
CA ASN A 49 0.93 -5.94 -12.29
C ASN A 49 1.76 -5.73 -13.57
N ASN A 50 1.29 -4.83 -14.43
CA ASN A 50 1.95 -4.45 -15.68
C ASN A 50 3.27 -3.76 -15.38
N ASN A 51 4.28 -4.02 -16.20
CA ASN A 51 5.57 -3.34 -16.11
C ASN A 51 5.44 -1.81 -16.24
N ARG A 52 4.45 -1.28 -16.97
CA ARG A 52 4.26 0.17 -17.14
C ARG A 52 3.55 0.85 -15.97
N GLY A 53 2.91 0.11 -15.06
CA GLY A 53 2.18 0.68 -13.92
C GLY A 53 3.09 1.20 -12.80
N GLY A 54 2.48 1.90 -11.85
CA GLY A 54 3.13 2.44 -10.64
C GLY A 54 3.85 3.77 -10.83
N TYR A 55 4.23 4.36 -9.70
CA TYR A 55 4.87 5.67 -9.57
C TYR A 55 6.35 5.51 -9.21
N ASN A 56 7.21 6.40 -9.72
CA ASN A 56 8.56 6.54 -9.17
C ASN A 56 8.47 7.20 -7.79
N VAL A 57 9.46 6.95 -6.93
CA VAL A 57 9.66 7.68 -5.68
C VAL A 57 9.85 9.15 -5.98
N GLY A 58 9.30 9.99 -5.13
CA GLY A 58 9.37 11.42 -5.28
C GLY A 58 10.73 12.00 -4.92
N ASP A 59 11.01 13.14 -5.51
CA ASP A 59 12.21 13.92 -5.26
C ASP A 59 11.84 15.17 -4.44
N LYS A 60 12.68 15.52 -3.46
CA LYS A 60 12.45 16.71 -2.60
C LYS A 60 12.58 18.04 -3.35
N THR A 61 13.36 18.07 -4.43
CA THR A 61 13.71 19.30 -5.15
C THR A 61 13.39 19.18 -6.63
N ASN A 62 13.82 20.15 -7.43
CA ASN A 62 13.70 20.11 -8.88
C ASN A 62 14.72 19.18 -9.55
N ASN A 63 15.61 18.52 -8.79
CA ASN A 63 16.62 17.59 -9.28
C ASN A 63 16.25 16.14 -8.96
N ALA A 64 16.61 15.21 -9.85
CA ALA A 64 16.48 13.78 -9.61
C ALA A 64 17.53 13.29 -8.60
N PHE A 65 17.11 12.44 -7.67
CA PHE A 65 18.00 11.83 -6.68
C PHE A 65 18.14 10.32 -6.86
N ASN A 66 19.29 9.82 -6.45
CA ASN A 66 19.63 8.40 -6.34
C ASN A 66 20.01 8.02 -4.91
N ASN A 67 19.74 8.89 -3.94
CA ASN A 67 20.01 8.68 -2.54
C ASN A 67 18.74 8.92 -1.72
N GLU A 68 18.72 8.32 -0.53
CA GLU A 68 17.55 8.33 0.35
C GLU A 68 17.25 9.72 0.93
N ASP A 69 18.28 10.56 1.11
CA ASP A 69 18.12 11.91 1.69
C ASP A 69 17.40 12.86 0.74
N GLY A 70 17.58 12.68 -0.56
CA GLY A 70 16.90 13.43 -1.62
C GLY A 70 15.51 12.89 -1.98
N GLN A 71 15.15 11.68 -1.53
CA GLN A 71 13.82 11.12 -1.73
C GLN A 71 12.81 11.81 -0.82
N PHE A 72 11.69 12.23 -1.39
CA PHE A 72 10.57 12.74 -0.64
C PHE A 72 9.79 11.59 0.00
N ARG A 73 9.26 11.82 1.20
CA ARG A 73 8.34 10.92 1.86
C ARG A 73 7.12 11.73 2.22
N MET A 74 5.98 11.35 1.65
CA MET A 74 4.69 11.89 2.07
C MET A 74 4.59 11.77 3.60
N THR A 75 4.14 12.84 4.24
CA THR A 75 4.05 12.91 5.69
C THR A 75 2.59 12.99 6.04
N TYR A 76 2.08 12.16 6.94
CA TYR A 76 0.72 12.27 7.43
C TYR A 76 0.75 12.45 8.94
N PHE A 77 -0.28 13.07 9.50
CA PHE A 77 -0.42 13.19 10.94
C PHE A 77 -1.16 11.98 11.49
N GLN A 78 -0.63 11.41 12.57
CA GLN A 78 -1.30 10.38 13.36
C GLN A 78 -2.67 10.87 13.83
N SER A 79 -3.58 9.96 14.16
CA SER A 79 -4.76 10.34 14.94
C SER A 79 -4.35 10.76 16.36
N GLY A 80 -5.21 11.50 17.05
CA GLY A 80 -5.04 11.86 18.45
C GLY A 80 -5.48 10.73 19.40
N PRO A 81 -5.25 10.91 20.71
CA PRO A 81 -5.63 9.93 21.72
C PRO A 81 -7.13 9.71 21.86
N TYR A 82 -7.97 10.64 21.38
CA TYR A 82 -9.41 10.56 21.53
C TYR A 82 -10.06 10.11 20.22
N GLY A 83 -10.97 9.14 20.30
CA GLY A 83 -11.87 8.79 19.21
C GLY A 83 -11.27 7.98 18.04
N TRP A 84 -9.95 7.75 18.01
CA TRP A 84 -9.31 7.10 16.84
C TRP A 84 -9.88 5.68 16.56
N ASP A 85 -10.11 4.86 17.60
CA ASP A 85 -10.76 3.54 17.52
C ASP A 85 -12.22 3.56 18.05
N SER A 86 -12.88 4.73 18.02
CA SER A 86 -14.28 4.80 18.44
C SER A 86 -15.19 4.01 17.48
N SER A 87 -16.05 3.15 18.03
CA SER A 87 -17.09 2.46 17.27
C SER A 87 -18.12 3.41 16.67
N ASN A 88 -18.24 4.63 17.21
CA ASN A 88 -19.03 5.68 16.61
C ASN A 88 -18.29 6.28 15.41
N LYS A 89 -18.69 5.87 14.20
CA LYS A 89 -18.11 6.37 12.94
C LYS A 89 -18.49 7.83 12.65
N GLU A 90 -19.54 8.38 13.27
CA GLU A 90 -19.94 9.78 13.13
C GLU A 90 -19.03 10.73 13.92
N ASP A 91 -18.43 10.27 15.02
CA ASP A 91 -17.50 11.08 15.79
C ASP A 91 -16.13 11.16 15.09
N LYS A 92 -15.84 12.31 14.48
CA LYS A 92 -14.58 12.59 13.79
C LYS A 92 -13.49 13.16 14.72
N SER A 93 -13.80 13.37 16.00
CA SER A 93 -12.89 13.97 16.98
C SER A 93 -11.54 13.28 16.98
N GLY A 94 -10.47 14.05 16.82
CA GLY A 94 -9.10 13.54 16.90
C GLY A 94 -8.68 12.59 15.77
N ARG A 95 -9.50 12.34 14.75
CA ARG A 95 -9.17 11.41 13.66
C ARG A 95 -8.39 12.07 12.54
N SER A 96 -7.44 11.34 11.96
CA SER A 96 -6.76 11.73 10.73
C SER A 96 -7.15 10.76 9.60
N PHE A 97 -7.72 11.28 8.52
CA PHE A 97 -8.31 10.51 7.42
C PHE A 97 -7.44 10.55 6.17
N LEU A 98 -7.13 9.38 5.61
CA LEU A 98 -6.42 9.22 4.34
C LEU A 98 -7.28 8.41 3.38
N THR A 99 -7.70 9.02 2.27
CA THR A 99 -8.43 8.32 1.20
C THR A 99 -7.47 7.42 0.43
N VAL A 100 -7.52 6.13 0.70
CA VAL A 100 -6.84 5.09 -0.08
C VAL A 100 -7.60 4.88 -1.37
N GLU A 101 -6.92 4.87 -2.51
CA GLU A 101 -7.58 4.76 -3.80
C GLU A 101 -6.80 3.86 -4.74
N TRP A 102 -7.51 3.04 -5.52
CA TRP A 102 -6.93 2.09 -6.46
C TRP A 102 -7.84 1.85 -7.67
N THR A 103 -7.28 1.20 -8.68
CA THR A 103 -8.02 0.55 -9.76
C THR A 103 -7.70 -0.94 -9.77
N ASN A 104 -8.66 -1.77 -10.18
CA ASN A 104 -8.45 -3.22 -10.29
C ASN A 104 -9.09 -3.79 -11.56
N GLN A 105 -8.36 -4.61 -12.31
CA GLN A 105 -8.78 -5.06 -13.64
C GLN A 105 -9.78 -6.21 -13.57
N HIS A 106 -9.62 -7.17 -12.66
CA HIS A 106 -10.48 -8.36 -12.62
C HIS A 106 -11.90 -8.10 -12.10
N GLY A 107 -12.22 -6.84 -11.80
CA GLY A 107 -13.49 -6.47 -11.18
C GLY A 107 -13.53 -6.89 -9.71
N CYS A 108 -14.42 -6.27 -8.96
CA CYS A 108 -14.72 -6.63 -7.59
C CYS A 108 -16.09 -6.06 -7.22
N GLY A 109 -16.80 -6.68 -6.29
CA GLY A 109 -18.07 -6.16 -5.75
C GLY A 109 -19.28 -6.41 -6.64
N GLY A 110 -20.47 -6.12 -6.11
CA GLY A 110 -21.75 -6.53 -6.71
C GLY A 110 -22.30 -7.81 -6.09
N ALA A 111 -23.55 -8.14 -6.41
CA ALA A 111 -24.19 -9.36 -5.93
C ALA A 111 -23.95 -10.51 -6.94
N ALA A 112 -23.42 -11.63 -6.45
CA ALA A 112 -23.09 -12.81 -7.25
C ALA A 112 -24.28 -13.37 -8.05
N ASP A 113 -25.50 -13.16 -7.55
CA ASP A 113 -26.73 -13.70 -8.13
C ASP A 113 -27.44 -12.78 -9.13
N SER A 114 -27.11 -11.49 -9.15
CA SER A 114 -27.88 -10.50 -9.92
C SER A 114 -27.03 -9.59 -10.81
N ASP A 115 -25.70 -9.61 -10.69
CA ASP A 115 -24.84 -8.85 -11.60
C ASP A 115 -24.52 -9.68 -12.87
N PRO A 116 -24.65 -9.13 -14.08
CA PRO A 116 -24.28 -9.83 -15.33
C PRO A 116 -22.79 -10.20 -15.40
N HIS A 117 -21.94 -9.63 -14.54
CA HIS A 117 -20.54 -10.03 -14.39
C HIS A 117 -20.34 -10.57 -12.97
N LYS A 118 -20.22 -11.89 -12.84
CA LYS A 118 -19.92 -12.55 -11.56
C LYS A 118 -18.51 -12.19 -11.10
N GLN A 119 -18.39 -11.65 -9.90
CA GLN A 119 -17.13 -11.04 -9.41
C GLN A 119 -16.97 -11.24 -7.90
N ASN A 120 -16.73 -12.48 -7.49
CA ASN A 120 -16.49 -12.79 -6.09
C ASN A 120 -15.09 -12.28 -5.70
N CYS A 121 -14.95 -11.45 -4.66
CA CYS A 121 -13.69 -10.79 -4.36
C CYS A 121 -13.51 -10.28 -2.94
N GLN A 122 -12.25 -10.15 -2.56
CA GLN A 122 -11.81 -9.58 -1.31
C GLN A 122 -10.61 -8.67 -1.54
N VAL A 123 -10.75 -7.39 -1.20
CA VAL A 123 -9.64 -6.44 -1.11
C VAL A 123 -9.23 -6.30 0.35
N VAL A 124 -7.97 -6.62 0.65
CA VAL A 124 -7.40 -6.48 2.00
C VAL A 124 -6.43 -5.30 1.98
N LEU A 125 -6.67 -4.33 2.84
CA LEU A 125 -5.80 -3.18 3.08
C LEU A 125 -5.01 -3.42 4.37
N GLN A 126 -3.69 -3.25 4.28
CA GLN A 126 -2.76 -3.49 5.39
C GLN A 126 -1.64 -2.47 5.39
N TYR A 127 -1.00 -2.31 6.54
CA TYR A 127 0.18 -1.46 6.66
C TYR A 127 1.21 -2.07 7.60
N MET A 128 2.43 -1.56 7.51
CA MET A 128 3.52 -1.86 8.43
C MET A 128 4.17 -0.55 8.81
N CYS A 129 4.50 -0.39 10.10
CA CYS A 129 5.18 0.77 10.63
C CYS A 129 6.31 0.34 11.57
N GLN A 130 7.31 1.21 11.70
CA GLN A 130 8.36 1.13 12.71
C GLN A 130 8.74 2.57 13.10
N ASP A 131 9.51 2.72 14.17
CA ASP A 131 10.04 4.02 14.55
C ASP A 131 10.90 4.60 13.43
N ASP A 132 10.72 5.89 13.16
CA ASP A 132 11.53 6.58 12.17
C ASP A 132 12.96 6.76 12.68
N VAL A 133 13.92 6.70 11.76
CA VAL A 133 15.34 6.83 12.05
C VAL A 133 15.93 7.92 11.16
N SER A 134 16.94 8.64 11.67
CA SER A 134 17.58 9.73 10.94
C SER A 134 18.18 9.28 9.60
N SER A 135 18.60 8.00 9.50
CA SER A 135 18.93 7.34 8.24
C SER A 135 18.55 5.87 8.31
N ALA A 136 17.94 5.35 7.25
CA ALA A 136 17.72 3.90 7.10
C ALA A 136 18.95 3.16 6.59
N THR A 137 19.99 3.90 6.22
CA THR A 137 21.22 3.36 5.65
C THR A 137 22.11 2.89 6.80
N GLY A 138 22.33 1.58 6.91
CA GLY A 138 23.21 0.98 7.95
C GLY A 138 22.46 0.35 9.13
N THR A 139 21.13 0.33 9.09
CA THR A 139 20.28 -0.47 9.97
C THR A 139 19.61 -1.58 9.14
N ASP A 140 19.86 -2.84 9.49
CA ASP A 140 19.60 -3.96 8.57
C ASP A 140 18.12 -4.05 8.15
N ASP A 141 17.16 -3.89 9.07
CA ASP A 141 15.74 -4.17 8.79
C ASP A 141 14.88 -2.92 8.58
N THR A 142 15.47 -1.74 8.50
CA THR A 142 14.68 -0.52 8.43
C THR A 142 14.02 -0.33 7.06
N LEU A 143 12.67 -0.31 7.02
CA LEU A 143 11.80 0.08 5.90
C LEU A 143 12.40 1.21 5.05
N ARG A 144 12.67 0.95 3.77
CA ARG A 144 13.30 1.94 2.87
C ARG A 144 12.95 1.66 1.42
N ASN A 145 12.88 2.71 0.62
CA ASN A 145 12.77 2.58 -0.83
C ASN A 145 14.10 2.12 -1.45
N GLY A 146 15.25 2.32 -0.79
CA GLY A 146 16.55 2.02 -1.37
C GLY A 146 16.96 3.00 -2.46
N ARG A 147 18.12 2.76 -3.05
CA ARG A 147 18.85 3.62 -4.00
C ARG A 147 19.13 2.94 -5.34
N THR A 148 18.98 1.61 -5.38
CA THR A 148 19.12 0.80 -6.58
C THR A 148 17.85 0.00 -6.89
N THR A 149 17.69 -0.39 -8.16
CA THR A 149 16.59 -1.24 -8.60
C THR A 149 16.83 -2.73 -8.36
N GLN A 150 17.92 -3.10 -7.68
CA GLN A 150 18.26 -4.48 -7.38
C GLN A 150 17.40 -5.06 -6.25
N THR A 151 17.12 -6.36 -6.34
CA THR A 151 16.48 -7.14 -5.26
C THR A 151 17.49 -7.38 -4.14
N GLN A 152 17.05 -7.42 -2.88
CA GLN A 152 17.91 -7.85 -1.75
C GLN A 152 18.53 -9.23 -1.99
N ASP A 153 19.67 -9.55 -1.38
CA ASP A 153 20.25 -10.91 -1.50
C ASP A 153 19.56 -11.89 -0.52
N HIS A 154 19.58 -13.18 -0.81
CA HIS A 154 19.20 -14.20 0.17
C HIS A 154 19.98 -15.47 -0.12
N THR A 155 20.68 -15.96 0.89
CA THR A 155 21.37 -17.23 0.87
C THR A 155 20.73 -18.14 1.91
N PRO A 156 20.14 -19.29 1.49
CA PRO A 156 19.65 -20.31 2.42
C PRO A 156 20.77 -20.80 3.33
N SER A 157 20.42 -21.16 4.58
CA SER A 157 21.39 -21.78 5.47
C SER A 157 21.82 -23.16 4.93
N PRO A 158 23.13 -23.42 4.77
CA PRO A 158 23.62 -24.72 4.34
C PRO A 158 23.58 -25.77 5.45
N ASN A 159 23.41 -25.34 6.71
CA ASN A 159 23.40 -26.21 7.89
C ASN A 159 22.11 -25.97 8.70
N PRO A 160 21.23 -26.98 8.84
CA PRO A 160 20.04 -26.89 9.70
C PRO A 160 20.32 -26.54 11.17
N GLN A 161 21.56 -26.82 11.63
CA GLN A 161 22.08 -26.53 12.97
C GLN A 161 23.04 -25.32 12.96
N GLU A 162 22.76 -24.30 12.14
CA GLU A 162 23.53 -23.05 12.19
C GLU A 162 23.48 -22.42 13.58
N THR A 163 24.55 -21.76 14.02
CA THR A 163 24.55 -20.99 15.28
C THR A 163 23.93 -19.61 15.06
N ARG A 164 23.55 -18.91 16.15
CA ARG A 164 23.09 -17.51 16.09
C ARG A 164 24.09 -16.59 15.38
N ALA A 165 25.38 -16.78 15.64
CA ALA A 165 26.42 -15.99 14.99
C ALA A 165 26.48 -16.24 13.47
N GLN A 166 26.32 -17.49 13.03
CA GLN A 166 26.27 -17.84 11.61
C GLN A 166 25.03 -17.24 10.92
N SER A 167 23.87 -17.31 11.57
CA SER A 167 22.65 -16.66 11.09
C SER A 167 22.80 -15.14 10.98
N ASN A 168 23.36 -14.48 12.00
CA ASN A 168 23.62 -13.04 11.96
C ASN A 168 24.60 -12.67 10.84
N ASN A 169 25.68 -13.44 10.65
CA ASN A 169 26.60 -13.22 9.53
C ASN A 169 25.91 -13.35 8.18
N ARG A 170 24.98 -14.30 8.04
CA ARG A 170 24.18 -14.50 6.84
C ARG A 170 23.28 -13.29 6.60
N LYS A 171 22.56 -12.81 7.61
CA LYS A 171 21.77 -11.57 7.53
C LYS A 171 22.62 -10.38 7.08
N ASN A 172 23.73 -10.11 7.76
CA ASN A 172 24.62 -8.98 7.45
C ASN A 172 25.20 -9.07 6.03
N ASN A 173 25.46 -10.28 5.53
CA ASN A 173 25.92 -10.49 4.16
C ASN A 173 24.81 -10.32 3.12
N ASN A 174 23.56 -10.62 3.45
CA ASN A 174 22.43 -10.58 2.51
C ASN A 174 21.78 -9.19 2.43
N VAL A 175 21.62 -8.55 3.59
CA VAL A 175 20.93 -7.27 3.70
C VAL A 175 21.83 -6.15 3.21
N LYS A 176 21.45 -5.55 2.08
CA LYS A 176 22.15 -4.39 1.52
C LYS A 176 21.44 -3.10 1.90
N SER A 177 22.23 -2.11 2.32
CA SER A 177 21.73 -0.81 2.78
C SER A 177 21.22 0.08 1.64
N ASP A 178 21.71 -0.15 0.41
CA ASP A 178 21.33 0.57 -0.80
C ASP A 178 20.08 -0.01 -1.49
N ARG A 179 19.53 -1.12 -1.00
CA ARG A 179 18.37 -1.80 -1.59
C ARG A 179 17.11 -1.63 -0.74
N ALA A 180 15.97 -1.75 -1.40
CA ALA A 180 14.66 -1.60 -0.76
C ALA A 180 14.42 -2.66 0.31
N ILE A 181 13.69 -2.30 1.36
CA ILE A 181 13.16 -3.21 2.39
C ILE A 181 11.76 -2.75 2.74
N GLN A 182 10.80 -3.65 2.63
CA GLN A 182 9.44 -3.48 3.16
C GLN A 182 9.02 -4.62 4.09
N GLU A 183 9.78 -5.70 4.10
CA GLU A 183 9.65 -6.85 4.99
C GLU A 183 11.08 -7.26 5.41
N PRO A 184 11.30 -7.62 6.68
CA PRO A 184 12.66 -7.89 7.18
C PRO A 184 13.23 -9.20 6.63
N TRP A 185 14.55 -9.35 6.64
CA TRP A 185 15.20 -10.57 6.14
C TRP A 185 14.76 -11.82 6.91
N GLN A 186 14.59 -11.69 8.22
CA GLN A 186 14.18 -12.80 9.10
C GLN A 186 12.79 -13.30 8.75
N TRP A 187 11.89 -12.42 8.32
CA TRP A 187 10.55 -12.80 7.89
C TRP A 187 10.59 -13.76 6.69
N TYR A 188 11.38 -13.41 5.68
CA TYR A 188 11.58 -14.28 4.52
C TYR A 188 12.32 -15.57 4.88
N ASP A 189 13.36 -15.51 5.72
CA ASP A 189 14.10 -16.69 6.13
C ASP A 189 13.22 -17.66 6.93
N LYS A 190 12.34 -17.15 7.81
CA LYS A 190 11.29 -17.96 8.45
C LYS A 190 10.43 -18.69 7.41
N CYS A 191 9.93 -17.97 6.42
CA CYS A 191 9.08 -18.52 5.35
C CYS A 191 9.81 -19.56 4.48
N TYR A 192 11.11 -19.35 4.22
CA TYR A 192 11.94 -20.30 3.47
C TYR A 192 12.15 -21.62 4.22
N ASN A 193 12.20 -21.56 5.55
CA ASN A 193 12.52 -22.71 6.38
C ASN A 193 11.28 -23.44 6.94
N ARG A 194 10.15 -22.75 7.09
CA ARG A 194 8.90 -23.32 7.60
C ARG A 194 8.22 -24.20 6.55
N ASP A 195 7.76 -25.38 6.96
CA ASP A 195 6.91 -26.24 6.14
C ASP A 195 5.62 -25.49 5.76
N ARG A 196 5.24 -25.53 4.48
CA ARG A 196 3.96 -24.95 4.07
C ARG A 196 2.81 -25.64 4.78
N ASN A 197 1.69 -24.95 4.94
CA ASN A 197 0.46 -25.60 5.39
C ASN A 197 -0.01 -26.61 4.33
N GLN A 198 0.06 -27.89 4.66
CA GLN A 198 -0.30 -28.99 3.76
C GLN A 198 -1.82 -29.15 3.60
N GLY A 199 -2.64 -28.49 4.43
CA GLY A 199 -4.09 -28.43 4.29
C GLY A 199 -4.58 -27.52 3.17
N LEU A 200 -3.69 -26.76 2.53
CA LEU A 200 -4.05 -25.81 1.47
C LEU A 200 -4.18 -26.47 0.09
N PHE A 201 -5.19 -26.05 -0.68
CA PHE A 201 -5.30 -26.40 -2.09
C PHE A 201 -4.04 -26.09 -2.88
N VAL A 202 -3.74 -26.98 -3.81
CA VAL A 202 -2.83 -26.73 -4.92
C VAL A 202 -3.43 -27.17 -6.26
N ALA A 203 -4.69 -27.63 -6.29
CA ALA A 203 -5.34 -28.20 -7.47
C ALA A 203 -4.49 -29.36 -8.04
N ASP A 204 -4.02 -29.22 -9.27
CA ASP A 204 -3.12 -30.16 -9.97
C ASP A 204 -1.65 -29.70 -9.98
N GLN A 205 -1.32 -28.60 -9.29
CA GLN A 205 0.05 -28.14 -9.15
C GLN A 205 0.83 -29.04 -8.19
N LEU A 206 2.11 -29.25 -8.49
CA LEU A 206 3.05 -29.98 -7.63
C LEU A 206 4.09 -28.99 -7.09
N PRO A 207 3.86 -28.38 -5.91
CA PRO A 207 4.83 -27.50 -5.27
C PRO A 207 6.18 -28.20 -5.11
N ARG A 208 7.25 -27.52 -5.52
CA ARG A 208 8.60 -28.08 -5.41
C ARG A 208 9.06 -28.17 -3.96
N ARG A 209 10.04 -29.05 -3.73
CA ARG A 209 10.78 -29.10 -2.48
C ARG A 209 11.90 -28.06 -2.53
N ASN A 210 12.16 -27.41 -1.41
CA ASN A 210 13.34 -26.56 -1.24
C ASN A 210 14.61 -27.42 -1.20
N ASN A 211 15.76 -26.77 -1.07
CA ASN A 211 17.07 -27.45 -0.99
C ASN A 211 17.25 -28.32 0.27
N LYS A 212 16.27 -28.30 1.19
CA LYS A 212 16.23 -29.12 2.41
C LYS A 212 15.31 -30.34 2.28
N GLY A 213 14.72 -30.58 1.10
CA GLY A 213 14.00 -31.82 0.79
C GLY A 213 12.51 -31.84 1.15
N TYR A 214 11.93 -30.71 1.55
CA TYR A 214 10.51 -30.55 1.88
C TYR A 214 9.92 -29.30 1.23
N THR A 215 8.59 -29.18 1.22
CA THR A 215 7.91 -28.05 0.58
C THR A 215 7.70 -26.93 1.60
N ALA A 216 8.50 -25.87 1.48
CA ALA A 216 8.43 -24.71 2.38
C ALA A 216 7.31 -23.72 2.02
N ALA A 217 6.98 -22.80 2.94
CA ALA A 217 5.96 -21.75 2.79
C ALA A 217 6.25 -20.74 1.66
N ILE A 218 7.44 -20.78 1.04
CA ILE A 218 7.70 -20.06 -0.21
C ILE A 218 7.06 -20.71 -1.45
N HIS A 219 6.62 -21.97 -1.34
CA HIS A 219 5.97 -22.71 -2.42
C HIS A 219 4.46 -22.74 -2.19
N THR A 220 3.76 -21.91 -2.98
CA THR A 220 2.29 -21.89 -3.03
C THR A 220 1.82 -22.40 -4.39
N ARG A 221 0.50 -22.53 -4.56
CA ARG A 221 -0.09 -22.82 -5.88
C ARG A 221 0.30 -21.79 -6.94
N GLN A 222 0.41 -20.51 -6.57
CA GLN A 222 0.78 -19.42 -7.48
C GLN A 222 2.30 -19.27 -7.65
N ASN A 223 3.08 -19.76 -6.68
CA ASN A 223 4.53 -19.74 -6.71
C ASN A 223 5.12 -21.15 -6.51
N PRO A 224 4.79 -22.14 -7.37
CA PRO A 224 5.18 -23.54 -7.15
C PRO A 224 6.70 -23.76 -7.26
N ASN A 225 7.41 -22.79 -7.85
CA ASN A 225 8.86 -22.79 -8.00
C ASN A 225 9.61 -22.04 -6.88
N GLY A 226 8.90 -21.37 -5.97
CA GLY A 226 9.53 -20.60 -4.88
C GLY A 226 10.33 -19.39 -5.37
N ASN A 227 9.89 -18.75 -6.46
CA ASN A 227 10.56 -17.57 -6.99
C ASN A 227 10.51 -16.42 -5.97
N ARG A 228 11.66 -15.79 -5.74
CA ARG A 228 11.82 -14.74 -4.72
C ARG A 228 11.50 -13.34 -5.27
N ARG A 229 10.78 -12.55 -4.47
CA ARG A 229 10.42 -11.15 -4.75
C ARG A 229 10.67 -10.34 -3.47
N GLY A 230 11.78 -9.61 -3.43
CA GLY A 230 12.28 -9.02 -2.19
C GLY A 230 12.37 -10.04 -1.05
N TYR A 231 11.78 -9.70 0.10
CA TYR A 231 11.64 -10.55 1.28
C TYR A 231 10.17 -10.89 1.60
N GLU A 232 9.32 -10.91 0.58
CA GLU A 232 7.93 -11.30 0.73
C GLU A 232 7.77 -12.80 0.99
N CYS A 233 6.91 -13.18 1.94
CA CYS A 233 6.48 -14.56 2.13
C CYS A 233 5.25 -14.88 1.25
N PRO A 234 5.38 -15.74 0.23
CA PRO A 234 4.28 -16.09 -0.68
C PRO A 234 3.06 -16.68 0.02
N GLU A 235 3.24 -17.54 1.02
CA GLU A 235 2.10 -18.11 1.77
C GLU A 235 1.32 -17.00 2.49
N GLU A 236 1.98 -16.07 3.18
CA GLU A 236 1.28 -14.95 3.83
C GLU A 236 0.57 -14.04 2.82
N ARG A 237 1.21 -13.77 1.68
CA ARG A 237 0.62 -12.99 0.60
C ARG A 237 -0.65 -13.65 0.07
N ASP A 238 -0.58 -14.92 -0.27
CA ASP A 238 -1.67 -15.66 -0.94
C ASP A 238 -2.82 -15.98 0.03
N HIS A 239 -2.56 -15.88 1.34
CA HIS A 239 -3.44 -16.38 2.37
C HIS A 239 -3.74 -15.30 3.48
N TYR A 240 -4.98 -14.79 3.51
CA TYR A 240 -5.67 -14.05 4.61
C TYR A 240 -6.91 -14.70 5.37
N PRO A 241 -7.22 -14.37 6.63
CA PRO A 241 -6.25 -14.08 7.68
C PRO A 241 -5.14 -15.13 7.67
N TYR A 242 -3.94 -14.69 8.00
CA TYR A 242 -2.79 -15.58 8.11
C TYR A 242 -2.74 -16.24 9.49
N TRP A 243 -2.40 -17.53 9.55
CA TRP A 243 -2.44 -18.31 10.79
C TRP A 243 -1.15 -18.22 11.63
N HIS A 244 -0.06 -17.73 11.04
CA HIS A 244 1.18 -17.40 11.76
C HIS A 244 1.30 -15.89 12.00
N PRO A 245 2.18 -15.47 12.95
CA PRO A 245 2.48 -14.06 13.14
C PRO A 245 2.92 -13.41 11.83
N THR A 246 2.53 -12.16 11.60
CA THR A 246 2.84 -11.40 10.38
C THR A 246 3.20 -9.96 10.75
N PRO A 247 4.15 -9.32 10.04
CA PRO A 247 4.47 -7.92 10.26
C PRO A 247 3.43 -6.96 9.64
N TRP A 248 2.34 -7.46 9.09
CA TRP A 248 1.29 -6.63 8.50
C TRP A 248 0.13 -6.44 9.49
N ARG A 249 -0.31 -5.18 9.62
CA ARG A 249 -1.45 -4.78 10.44
C ARG A 249 -2.64 -4.55 9.53
N ASP A 250 -3.78 -5.14 9.87
CA ASP A 250 -4.97 -5.06 9.03
C ASP A 250 -5.68 -3.71 9.21
N ILE A 251 -6.10 -3.10 8.11
CA ILE A 251 -6.89 -1.85 8.08
C ILE A 251 -8.34 -2.21 7.80
N ALA A 252 -8.58 -2.85 6.67
CA ALA A 252 -9.91 -3.15 6.19
C ALA A 252 -9.93 -4.37 5.28
N VAL A 253 -11.06 -5.07 5.30
CA VAL A 253 -11.42 -6.18 4.44
C VAL A 253 -12.68 -5.78 3.68
N LEU A 254 -12.52 -5.46 2.41
CA LEU A 254 -13.61 -5.09 1.52
C LEU A 254 -14.01 -6.34 0.73
N THR A 255 -15.18 -6.89 0.98
CA THR A 255 -15.57 -8.21 0.45
C THR A 255 -16.96 -8.17 -0.18
N ASP A 256 -17.18 -9.02 -1.18
CA ASP A 256 -18.52 -9.32 -1.69
C ASP A 256 -19.39 -10.05 -0.64
N ASN A 257 -18.80 -10.99 0.11
CA ASN A 257 -19.51 -11.76 1.13
C ASN A 257 -19.33 -11.19 2.55
N THR A 258 -20.21 -10.24 2.91
CA THR A 258 -20.18 -9.61 4.24
C THR A 258 -20.59 -10.52 5.40
N THR A 259 -21.16 -11.71 5.16
CA THR A 259 -21.47 -12.67 6.24
C THR A 259 -20.20 -13.19 6.91
N MET A 260 -19.04 -13.06 6.25
CA MET A 260 -17.74 -13.45 6.77
C MET A 260 -17.06 -12.37 7.61
N CYS A 261 -17.65 -11.19 7.76
CA CYS A 261 -17.02 -10.09 8.49
C CYS A 261 -16.66 -10.44 9.94
N ASP A 262 -17.51 -11.20 10.64
CA ASP A 262 -17.21 -11.61 12.01
C ASP A 262 -16.04 -12.61 12.08
N TYR A 263 -15.90 -13.47 11.07
CA TYR A 263 -14.74 -14.33 10.92
C TYR A 263 -13.47 -13.50 10.70
N TYR A 264 -13.47 -12.55 9.76
CA TYR A 264 -12.29 -11.73 9.49
C TYR A 264 -11.87 -10.87 10.69
N ARG A 265 -12.83 -10.26 11.40
CA ARG A 265 -12.54 -9.48 12.62
C ARG A 265 -11.97 -10.36 13.72
N ARG A 266 -12.51 -11.55 13.94
CA ARG A 266 -12.07 -12.46 15.01
C ARG A 266 -10.72 -13.09 14.71
N GLU A 267 -10.52 -13.56 13.49
CA GLU A 267 -9.32 -14.32 13.08
C GLU A 267 -8.16 -13.44 12.59
N SER A 268 -8.35 -12.13 12.48
CA SER A 268 -7.25 -11.20 12.19
C SER A 268 -6.17 -11.26 13.28
N ALA A 269 -4.90 -11.09 12.87
CA ALA A 269 -3.77 -10.96 13.79
C ALA A 269 -3.88 -9.72 14.69
N ASN A 270 -4.72 -8.73 14.34
CA ASN A 270 -5.01 -7.58 15.19
C ASN A 270 -5.87 -7.96 16.41
N SER A 271 -6.66 -9.02 16.30
CA SER A 271 -7.66 -9.40 17.31
C SER A 271 -7.21 -10.57 18.18
N VAL A 272 -6.46 -11.50 17.62
CA VAL A 272 -6.03 -12.73 18.31
C VAL A 272 -4.54 -12.98 18.12
N ALA A 273 -3.91 -13.54 19.15
CA ALA A 273 -2.53 -14.02 19.06
C ALA A 273 -2.39 -15.07 17.97
N LYS A 274 -1.26 -15.04 17.27
CA LYS A 274 -0.87 -16.06 16.30
C LYS A 274 0.28 -16.87 16.86
N TYR A 275 0.32 -18.15 16.51
CA TYR A 275 1.27 -19.08 17.11
C TYR A 275 2.36 -19.44 16.09
N GLU A 276 3.58 -19.61 16.58
CA GLU A 276 4.67 -20.21 15.83
C GLU A 276 5.48 -21.14 16.72
N CYS A 277 6.13 -22.13 16.11
CA CYS A 277 7.06 -22.99 16.81
C CYS A 277 8.35 -22.25 17.11
N VAL A 278 8.80 -22.30 18.37
CA VAL A 278 10.03 -21.69 18.84
C VAL A 278 11.05 -22.78 19.14
N GLU A 279 12.12 -22.81 18.36
CA GLU A 279 13.29 -23.65 18.59
C GLU A 279 14.45 -22.81 19.16
N PHE A 280 15.53 -23.45 19.61
CA PHE A 280 16.69 -22.79 20.20
C PHE A 280 17.99 -23.22 19.52
N TYR A 281 18.95 -22.30 19.39
CA TYR A 281 20.29 -22.57 18.87
C TYR A 281 21.17 -23.38 19.82
N ASN A 282 20.79 -23.46 21.11
CA ASN A 282 21.56 -24.13 22.13
C ASN A 282 20.67 -24.96 23.06
N ASN A 283 21.22 -26.06 23.58
CA ASN A 283 20.51 -26.98 24.48
C ASN A 283 20.08 -26.32 25.80
N ALA A 284 20.76 -25.23 26.21
CA ALA A 284 20.38 -24.45 27.39
C ALA A 284 19.14 -23.57 27.17
N ARG A 285 18.58 -23.53 25.94
CA ARG A 285 17.38 -22.77 25.56
C ARG A 285 17.46 -21.27 25.91
N THR A 286 18.65 -20.69 25.80
CA THR A 286 18.86 -19.25 26.07
C THR A 286 19.02 -18.41 24.79
N GLN A 287 19.16 -19.08 23.64
CA GLN A 287 19.31 -18.43 22.34
C GLN A 287 18.22 -18.90 21.41
N LYS A 288 17.09 -18.18 21.40
CA LYS A 288 15.98 -18.41 20.48
C LYS A 288 16.46 -18.44 19.03
N LYS A 289 15.99 -19.44 18.28
CA LYS A 289 16.14 -19.54 16.83
C LYS A 289 15.10 -18.67 16.16
N HIS A 290 15.51 -17.88 15.17
CA HIS A 290 14.57 -16.98 14.49
C HIS A 290 13.60 -17.73 13.58
N TRP A 291 13.88 -18.99 13.19
CA TRP A 291 12.98 -19.81 12.37
C TRP A 291 12.75 -21.18 12.99
N SER A 292 11.62 -21.78 12.64
CA SER A 292 11.35 -23.20 12.87
C SER A 292 10.82 -23.83 11.58
N ARG A 293 11.09 -25.13 11.42
CA ARG A 293 10.49 -25.91 10.33
C ARG A 293 8.99 -26.15 10.59
N TRP A 294 8.61 -26.35 11.85
CA TRP A 294 7.31 -26.88 12.23
C TRP A 294 6.25 -25.78 12.24
N ASN A 295 5.09 -26.07 11.63
CA ASN A 295 4.01 -25.10 11.43
C ASN A 295 2.74 -25.41 12.25
N ASN A 296 2.76 -26.46 13.06
CA ASN A 296 1.68 -26.85 13.96
C ASN A 296 2.23 -27.25 15.33
N GLN A 297 1.34 -27.26 16.33
CA GLN A 297 1.69 -27.52 17.72
C GLN A 297 2.29 -28.91 17.92
N GLN A 298 1.64 -29.94 17.38
CA GLN A 298 2.06 -31.32 17.57
C GLN A 298 3.49 -31.55 17.09
N ASP A 299 3.78 -31.21 15.82
CA ASP A 299 5.12 -31.37 15.26
C ASP A 299 6.15 -30.50 15.98
N CYS A 300 5.76 -29.33 16.51
CA CYS A 300 6.64 -28.47 17.27
C CYS A 300 7.08 -29.15 18.58
N GLU A 301 6.12 -29.63 19.36
CA GLU A 301 6.34 -30.25 20.67
C GLU A 301 7.07 -31.60 20.53
N ASP A 302 6.74 -32.39 19.51
CA ASP A 302 7.42 -33.66 19.20
C ASP A 302 8.90 -33.49 18.81
N ASN A 303 9.30 -32.26 18.47
CA ASN A 303 10.67 -31.90 18.10
C ASN A 303 11.31 -30.92 19.09
N ASP A 304 10.92 -31.01 20.38
CA ASP A 304 11.45 -30.21 21.50
C ASP A 304 11.27 -28.69 21.36
N GLY A 305 10.40 -28.24 20.46
CA GLY A 305 10.03 -26.85 20.28
C GLY A 305 8.99 -26.37 21.28
N GLU A 306 8.86 -25.05 21.40
CA GLU A 306 7.80 -24.40 22.18
C GLU A 306 6.75 -23.80 21.25
N TRP A 307 5.50 -24.28 21.33
CA TRP A 307 4.39 -23.67 20.60
C TRP A 307 3.93 -22.39 21.30
N ARG A 308 4.29 -21.23 20.73
CA ARG A 308 4.20 -19.95 21.45
C ARG A 308 3.32 -18.93 20.73
N ALA A 309 2.50 -18.23 21.52
CA ALA A 309 1.68 -17.11 21.07
C ALA A 309 2.49 -15.80 20.92
N TYR A 310 2.27 -15.11 19.81
CA TYR A 310 2.75 -13.77 19.52
C TYR A 310 1.59 -12.85 19.15
N TYR A 311 1.74 -11.58 19.49
CA TYR A 311 0.72 -10.56 19.23
C TYR A 311 1.19 -9.60 18.14
N SER A 312 0.28 -9.27 17.22
CA SER A 312 0.44 -8.08 16.38
C SER A 312 0.30 -6.84 17.25
N TYR A 313 1.09 -5.81 16.98
CA TYR A 313 1.14 -4.61 17.80
C TYR A 313 1.39 -3.36 16.94
N LEU A 314 0.90 -2.22 17.41
CA LEU A 314 1.23 -0.89 16.88
C LEU A 314 2.61 -0.47 17.36
N GLU A 315 2.82 -0.53 18.67
CA GLU A 315 4.10 -0.23 19.32
C GLU A 315 4.20 -0.90 20.69
N LYS A 316 5.41 -0.89 21.24
CA LYS A 316 5.67 -1.36 22.60
C LYS A 316 5.43 -0.22 23.59
N ALA A 317 4.93 -0.57 24.77
CA ALA A 317 4.70 0.36 25.86
C ALA A 317 5.50 -0.05 27.12
N PRO A 318 6.84 -0.04 27.08
CA PRO A 318 7.67 -0.59 28.17
C PRO A 318 7.54 0.18 29.49
N THR A 319 6.99 1.39 29.47
CA THR A 319 6.72 2.22 30.66
C THR A 319 5.41 1.85 31.36
N VAL A 320 4.55 1.04 30.73
CA VAL A 320 3.30 0.54 31.31
C VAL A 320 3.62 -0.71 32.13
N SER A 321 3.17 -0.73 33.39
CA SER A 321 3.39 -1.87 34.27
C SER A 321 2.69 -3.11 33.74
N GLN A 322 3.20 -4.31 34.06
CA GLN A 322 2.55 -5.56 33.67
C GLN A 322 1.11 -5.67 34.21
N ALA A 323 0.86 -5.14 35.41
CA ALA A 323 -0.48 -5.14 36.01
C ALA A 323 -1.45 -4.21 35.26
N ASP A 324 -0.95 -3.07 34.75
CA ASP A 324 -1.74 -2.12 33.97
C ASP A 324 -1.87 -2.53 32.49
N CYS A 325 -1.11 -3.55 32.06
CA CYS A 325 -1.08 -4.03 30.69
C CYS A 325 -2.12 -5.12 30.39
N GLN A 326 -3.36 -4.89 30.83
CA GLN A 326 -4.48 -5.80 30.61
C GLN A 326 -5.77 -5.04 30.26
N GLY A 327 -6.34 -5.31 29.08
CA GLY A 327 -7.68 -4.87 28.69
C GLY A 327 -7.76 -3.61 27.82
N GLU A 328 -8.94 -3.00 27.80
CA GLU A 328 -9.18 -1.65 27.25
C GLU A 328 -8.55 -0.62 28.20
N GLY A 329 -7.35 -0.16 27.86
CA GLY A 329 -6.60 0.82 28.64
C GLY A 329 -7.13 2.25 28.48
N ARG A 330 -6.31 3.20 28.94
CA ARG A 330 -6.62 4.65 28.88
C ARG A 330 -6.78 5.09 27.41
N SER A 331 -7.75 5.97 27.15
CA SER A 331 -7.97 6.58 25.83
C SER A 331 -8.43 5.61 24.72
N GLY A 332 -9.09 4.50 25.07
CA GLY A 332 -9.65 3.56 24.10
C GLY A 332 -8.62 2.66 23.41
N LEU A 333 -7.40 2.60 23.94
CA LEU A 333 -6.34 1.73 23.44
C LEU A 333 -6.40 0.36 24.10
N ARG A 334 -6.14 -0.69 23.33
CA ARG A 334 -6.08 -2.06 23.84
C ARG A 334 -4.64 -2.44 24.14
N TYR A 335 -4.39 -3.00 25.32
CA TYR A 335 -3.07 -3.44 25.74
C TYR A 335 -3.03 -4.94 26.00
N VAL A 336 -1.88 -5.56 25.71
CA VAL A 336 -1.60 -6.94 26.11
C VAL A 336 -0.16 -7.10 26.54
N TYR A 337 0.06 -7.85 27.63
CA TYR A 337 1.38 -8.28 28.02
C TYR A 337 1.71 -9.60 27.31
N GLY A 338 2.68 -9.59 26.40
CA GLY A 338 2.97 -10.75 25.57
C GLY A 338 4.22 -10.61 24.72
N TYR A 339 4.44 -11.60 23.86
CA TYR A 339 5.57 -11.61 22.94
C TYR A 339 5.24 -10.80 21.67
N PRO A 340 6.04 -9.78 21.32
CA PRO A 340 5.87 -9.05 20.07
C PRO A 340 6.20 -9.95 18.87
N GLU A 341 5.36 -9.91 17.83
CA GLU A 341 5.71 -10.54 16.55
C GLU A 341 7.03 -10.00 15.98
N GLY A 342 7.73 -10.83 15.20
CA GLY A 342 8.90 -10.41 14.44
C GLY A 342 10.21 -10.29 15.23
N GLU A 343 10.22 -10.54 16.54
CA GLU A 343 11.43 -10.36 17.36
C GLU A 343 12.19 -11.67 17.69
N ASP A 344 13.52 -11.54 17.70
CA ASP A 344 14.44 -12.55 18.23
C ASP A 344 14.53 -12.55 19.76
N SER A 345 13.98 -11.51 20.40
CA SER A 345 13.95 -11.42 21.86
C SER A 345 12.99 -12.46 22.43
N ASP A 346 13.37 -13.08 23.55
CA ASP A 346 12.50 -13.97 24.32
C ASP A 346 11.89 -13.24 25.52
N THR A 347 11.49 -11.98 25.31
CA THR A 347 11.01 -11.11 26.38
C THR A 347 9.58 -10.69 26.14
N GLN A 348 8.71 -10.98 27.10
CA GLN A 348 7.38 -10.40 27.12
C GLN A 348 7.47 -8.92 27.50
N THR A 349 6.62 -8.13 26.87
CA THR A 349 6.51 -6.70 27.16
C THR A 349 5.06 -6.26 27.00
N CYS A 350 4.76 -5.05 27.45
CA CYS A 350 3.46 -4.46 27.19
C CYS A 350 3.38 -3.97 25.74
N LEU A 351 2.31 -4.35 25.04
CA LEU A 351 2.08 -4.06 23.63
C LEU A 351 0.77 -3.30 23.45
N VAL A 352 0.80 -2.27 22.61
CA VAL A 352 -0.41 -1.58 22.14
C VAL A 352 -0.96 -2.35 20.95
N LEU A 353 -2.18 -2.86 21.05
CA LEU A 353 -2.81 -3.63 19.99
C LEU A 353 -3.44 -2.70 18.93
N PRO A 354 -3.34 -3.04 17.63
CA PRO A 354 -4.14 -2.41 16.59
C PRO A 354 -5.63 -2.75 16.76
N PRO A 355 -6.53 -1.96 16.16
CA PRO A 355 -7.96 -2.26 16.23
C PRO A 355 -8.28 -3.45 15.31
N PRO A 356 -9.38 -4.18 15.53
CA PRO A 356 -9.85 -5.16 14.56
C PRO A 356 -10.04 -4.51 13.18
N PRO A 357 -9.83 -5.23 12.07
CA PRO A 357 -10.02 -4.65 10.75
C PRO A 357 -11.47 -4.22 10.53
N ASP A 358 -11.65 -3.11 9.82
CA ASP A 358 -12.95 -2.78 9.26
C ASP A 358 -13.36 -3.86 8.25
N CYS A 359 -14.66 -4.16 8.18
CA CYS A 359 -15.17 -5.10 7.19
C CYS A 359 -16.49 -4.57 6.62
N GLN A 360 -16.52 -4.40 5.30
CA GLN A 360 -17.62 -3.78 4.58
C GLN A 360 -17.67 -4.28 3.13
N PRO A 361 -18.77 -4.01 2.39
CA PRO A 361 -18.87 -4.39 0.98
C PRO A 361 -17.71 -3.84 0.13
N ALA A 362 -17.22 -4.64 -0.81
CA ALA A 362 -16.26 -4.18 -1.80
C ALA A 362 -16.88 -3.16 -2.78
N PRO A 363 -16.20 -2.05 -3.11
CA PRO A 363 -16.62 -1.16 -4.18
C PRO A 363 -16.73 -1.93 -5.50
N TRP A 364 -17.81 -1.68 -6.24
CA TRP A 364 -18.02 -2.34 -7.52
C TRP A 364 -17.03 -1.86 -8.57
N SER A 365 -16.38 -2.74 -9.32
CA SER A 365 -15.63 -2.39 -10.53
C SER A 365 -15.86 -3.45 -11.59
N ARG A 366 -15.88 -3.10 -12.88
CA ARG A 366 -16.16 -4.08 -13.93
C ARG A 366 -14.93 -4.93 -14.24
N SER A 367 -15.11 -6.24 -14.43
CA SER A 367 -14.05 -7.10 -14.96
C SER A 367 -13.51 -6.62 -16.32
N ASN A 368 -12.21 -6.74 -16.49
CA ASN A 368 -11.41 -6.24 -17.60
C ASN A 368 -11.54 -4.71 -17.82
N HIS A 369 -11.79 -3.95 -16.77
CA HIS A 369 -11.93 -2.50 -16.85
C HIS A 369 -11.14 -1.79 -15.74
N LEU A 370 -10.06 -1.10 -16.12
CA LEU A 370 -9.32 -0.22 -15.24
C LEU A 370 -9.90 1.19 -15.39
N GLY A 371 -10.65 1.62 -14.37
CA GLY A 371 -11.40 2.87 -14.42
C GLY A 371 -12.23 3.09 -13.16
N ASN A 372 -13.20 3.99 -13.27
CA ASN A 372 -14.06 4.36 -12.15
C ASN A 372 -15.12 3.28 -11.86
N SER A 373 -15.53 3.21 -10.59
CA SER A 373 -16.67 2.46 -10.09
C SER A 373 -18.01 3.01 -10.65
N ARG A 374 -19.14 2.42 -10.24
CA ARG A 374 -20.49 2.78 -10.72
C ARG A 374 -20.80 4.28 -10.57
N ASP A 375 -20.27 4.90 -9.53
CA ASP A 375 -20.51 6.32 -9.20
C ASP A 375 -19.57 7.28 -9.93
N GLY A 376 -18.79 6.79 -10.90
CA GLY A 376 -17.87 7.62 -11.66
C GLY A 376 -16.64 8.10 -10.86
N GLN A 377 -16.38 7.49 -9.69
CA GLN A 377 -15.17 7.68 -8.89
C GLN A 377 -14.33 6.40 -8.88
N ALA A 378 -13.01 6.51 -8.73
CA ALA A 378 -12.17 5.34 -8.55
C ALA A 378 -12.50 4.62 -7.23
N SER A 379 -12.25 3.31 -7.18
CA SER A 379 -12.45 2.51 -5.98
C SER A 379 -11.60 3.09 -4.84
N ASN A 380 -12.25 3.35 -3.71
CA ASN A 380 -11.58 4.00 -2.58
C ASN A 380 -12.05 3.47 -1.22
N TYR A 381 -11.25 3.79 -0.21
CA TYR A 381 -11.49 3.52 1.19
C TYR A 381 -10.89 4.64 2.04
N THR A 382 -11.65 5.21 2.97
CA THR A 382 -11.11 6.24 3.87
C THR A 382 -10.51 5.59 5.11
N TRP A 383 -9.18 5.56 5.19
CA TRP A 383 -8.43 5.01 6.32
C TRP A 383 -8.29 6.04 7.44
N VAL A 384 -8.71 5.68 8.65
CA VAL A 384 -8.34 6.40 9.88
C VAL A 384 -6.92 6.01 10.29
N LEU A 385 -5.99 6.95 10.20
CA LEU A 385 -4.59 6.72 10.52
C LEU A 385 -4.44 6.37 12.01
N PRO A 386 -3.55 5.43 12.38
CA PRO A 386 -3.38 5.01 13.76
C PRO A 386 -2.84 6.13 14.66
N TYR A 387 -3.17 6.03 15.95
CA TYR A 387 -2.55 6.82 17.01
C TYR A 387 -1.44 5.99 17.68
N PHE A 388 -0.26 6.58 17.87
CA PHE A 388 0.83 5.98 18.63
C PHE A 388 1.06 6.75 19.94
N PRO A 389 0.72 6.16 21.10
CA PRO A 389 1.01 6.71 22.43
C PRO A 389 2.41 7.26 22.66
N SER A 390 3.45 6.70 22.03
CA SER A 390 4.82 7.17 22.23
C SER A 390 5.05 8.61 21.75
N GLY A 391 4.22 9.10 20.82
CA GLY A 391 4.40 10.39 20.18
C GLY A 391 5.59 10.43 19.21
N ASP A 392 6.22 9.29 18.90
CA ASP A 392 7.31 9.23 17.94
C ASP A 392 6.80 9.26 16.51
N THR A 393 7.61 9.82 15.61
CA THR A 393 7.36 9.68 14.18
C THR A 393 7.57 8.23 13.78
N LYS A 394 6.60 7.66 13.07
CA LYS A 394 6.71 6.32 12.48
C LYS A 394 6.98 6.43 10.99
N ARG A 395 7.72 5.48 10.45
CA ARG A 395 7.85 5.27 9.00
C ARG A 395 7.08 4.02 8.61
N CYS A 396 6.32 4.12 7.53
CA CYS A 396 5.32 3.14 7.21
C CYS A 396 5.24 2.83 5.71
N VAL A 397 4.64 1.69 5.40
CA VAL A 397 4.26 1.29 4.04
C VAL A 397 2.83 0.78 4.05
N LEU A 398 2.06 1.10 3.01
CA LEU A 398 0.72 0.57 2.77
C LEU A 398 0.80 -0.53 1.72
N ARG A 399 0.05 -1.62 1.94
CA ARG A 399 -0.16 -2.71 1.00
C ARG A 399 -1.65 -2.88 0.73
N ILE A 400 -2.00 -3.00 -0.54
CA ILE A 400 -3.32 -3.47 -0.97
C ILE A 400 -3.16 -4.85 -1.59
N ARG A 401 -4.03 -5.79 -1.21
CA ARG A 401 -4.12 -7.11 -1.84
C ARG A 401 -5.52 -7.31 -2.41
N GLY A 402 -5.61 -7.52 -3.70
CA GLY A 402 -6.80 -8.04 -4.35
C GLY A 402 -6.74 -9.55 -4.38
N HIS A 403 -7.69 -10.17 -3.69
CA HIS A 403 -8.10 -11.55 -3.87
C HIS A 403 -9.47 -11.53 -4.58
N GLN A 404 -9.78 -12.53 -5.36
CA GLN A 404 -11.05 -12.82 -6.02
C GLN A 404 -11.41 -14.16 -5.39
N GLU A 405 -12.18 -14.10 -4.32
CA GLU A 405 -12.36 -15.18 -3.34
C GLU A 405 -11.14 -15.56 -2.52
N MET A 406 -11.39 -15.72 -1.23
CA MET A 406 -10.40 -16.21 -0.33
C MET A 406 -11.09 -16.76 0.92
N CYS A 407 -10.99 -18.07 1.10
CA CYS A 407 -11.63 -18.79 2.17
C CYS A 407 -10.65 -19.26 3.24
N ALA A 408 -11.19 -19.54 4.42
CA ALA A 408 -10.46 -19.87 5.63
C ALA A 408 -9.46 -21.03 5.42
N GLN A 409 -9.80 -22.00 4.55
CA GLN A 409 -8.95 -23.15 4.27
C GLN A 409 -8.66 -23.42 2.76
N ILE A 410 -9.27 -22.68 1.82
CA ILE A 410 -8.84 -22.61 0.40
C ILE A 410 -9.08 -21.24 -0.20
N ARG A 411 -8.21 -20.83 -1.14
CA ARG A 411 -8.08 -19.43 -1.53
C ARG A 411 -8.08 -19.29 -3.06
N TYR A 412 -9.16 -18.67 -3.55
CA TYR A 412 -9.41 -18.03 -4.86
C TYR A 412 -10.01 -18.86 -5.99
N ASN A 413 -11.14 -18.35 -6.53
CA ASN A 413 -11.70 -18.61 -7.86
C ASN A 413 -11.77 -17.31 -8.72
N ILE A 414 -11.52 -17.44 -10.02
CA ILE A 414 -11.90 -16.41 -10.99
C ILE A 414 -13.41 -16.50 -11.17
N SER A 415 -14.21 -15.48 -10.86
CA SER A 415 -15.58 -15.20 -11.38
C SER A 415 -16.55 -16.39 -11.61
N THR A 416 -16.33 -17.57 -11.06
CA THR A 416 -17.12 -18.77 -11.26
C THR A 416 -17.39 -19.37 -9.89
N ASP A 417 -18.38 -20.27 -9.79
CA ASP A 417 -18.58 -21.11 -8.59
C ASP A 417 -18.30 -22.57 -8.98
N ASP A 418 -17.26 -22.78 -9.80
CA ASP A 418 -16.95 -24.12 -10.33
C ASP A 418 -16.56 -25.12 -9.21
N TYR A 419 -16.22 -24.61 -8.02
CA TYR A 419 -16.13 -25.35 -6.76
C TYR A 419 -16.41 -24.43 -5.57
N ASP A 420 -16.77 -25.00 -4.42
CA ASP A 420 -16.95 -24.24 -3.18
C ASP A 420 -15.57 -23.83 -2.61
N PRO A 421 -15.23 -22.53 -2.59
CA PRO A 421 -13.92 -22.10 -2.19
C PRO A 421 -13.69 -22.27 -0.66
N TRP A 422 -14.74 -22.37 0.17
CA TRP A 422 -14.65 -22.53 1.63
C TRP A 422 -14.55 -23.99 2.07
N GLN A 423 -15.15 -24.91 1.32
CA GLN A 423 -15.19 -26.33 1.68
C GLN A 423 -14.19 -27.20 0.92
N THR A 424 -13.65 -26.71 -0.19
CA THR A 424 -12.53 -27.41 -0.82
C THR A 424 -11.32 -27.27 0.12
N ASP A 425 -10.46 -28.29 0.21
CA ASP A 425 -9.17 -28.26 0.90
C ASP A 425 -8.13 -29.15 0.19
N ALA A 426 -7.00 -29.45 0.85
CA ALA A 426 -6.00 -30.34 0.28
C ALA A 426 -6.49 -31.77 -0.04
N ALA A 427 -7.60 -32.23 0.53
CA ALA A 427 -8.20 -33.52 0.20
C ALA A 427 -8.73 -33.57 -1.25
N TYR A 428 -8.96 -32.41 -1.86
CA TYR A 428 -9.42 -32.26 -3.25
C TYR A 428 -8.25 -32.03 -4.22
N ASN A 429 -7.00 -32.05 -3.75
CA ASN A 429 -5.84 -31.97 -4.65
C ASN A 429 -5.78 -33.20 -5.56
N GLN A 430 -5.25 -33.02 -6.76
CA GLN A 430 -5.08 -34.12 -7.70
C GLN A 430 -4.13 -35.17 -7.13
N ASN A 431 -4.64 -36.40 -7.01
CA ASN A 431 -3.86 -37.57 -6.63
C ASN A 431 -4.19 -38.74 -7.55
N LEU A 432 -3.40 -38.87 -8.62
CA LEU A 432 -3.57 -39.91 -9.64
C LEU A 432 -3.36 -41.32 -9.09
N GLN A 433 -2.62 -41.49 -7.99
CA GLN A 433 -2.41 -42.81 -7.37
C GLN A 433 -3.66 -43.30 -6.64
N LEU A 434 -4.41 -42.38 -6.04
CA LEU A 434 -5.67 -42.66 -5.37
C LEU A 434 -6.90 -42.49 -6.29
N GLY A 435 -6.68 -42.18 -7.57
CA GLY A 435 -7.76 -41.89 -8.53
C GLY A 435 -8.52 -40.59 -8.24
N LEU A 436 -8.00 -39.72 -7.37
CA LEU A 436 -8.61 -38.44 -7.04
C LEU A 436 -8.25 -37.41 -8.10
N GLN A 437 -9.26 -36.87 -8.77
CA GLN A 437 -9.12 -35.76 -9.70
C GLN A 437 -9.48 -34.46 -9.02
N SER A 438 -8.66 -33.43 -9.24
CA SER A 438 -8.97 -32.07 -8.77
C SER A 438 -10.23 -31.54 -9.48
N PRO A 439 -11.10 -30.79 -8.77
CA PRO A 439 -12.25 -30.09 -9.37
C PRO A 439 -11.87 -29.18 -10.54
N VAL A 440 -10.63 -28.64 -10.52
CA VAL A 440 -10.07 -27.83 -11.61
C VAL A 440 -8.74 -28.42 -12.05
N GLN A 441 -8.56 -28.54 -13.35
CA GLN A 441 -7.36 -29.11 -13.99
C GLN A 441 -6.80 -28.16 -15.03
N GLN A 442 -5.52 -28.32 -15.35
CA GLN A 442 -4.84 -27.56 -16.39
C GLN A 442 -5.33 -27.98 -17.77
N ASN A 443 -5.95 -27.03 -18.49
CA ASN A 443 -6.48 -27.20 -19.84
C ASN A 443 -7.24 -28.52 -20.08
N PRO A 444 -8.32 -28.81 -19.31
CA PRO A 444 -8.99 -30.09 -19.37
C PRO A 444 -9.67 -30.29 -20.72
N THR A 445 -9.77 -31.56 -21.10
CA THR A 445 -10.53 -32.00 -22.26
C THR A 445 -11.93 -32.36 -21.78
N VAL A 446 -12.94 -31.63 -22.23
CA VAL A 446 -14.34 -31.77 -21.81
C VAL A 446 -15.12 -32.43 -22.93
N ASP A 447 -15.81 -33.52 -22.60
CA ASP A 447 -16.76 -34.15 -23.51
C ASP A 447 -18.04 -33.32 -23.59
N ILE A 448 -18.41 -32.93 -24.81
CA ILE A 448 -19.62 -32.17 -25.09
C ILE A 448 -20.77 -33.04 -25.61
N GLY A 449 -20.64 -34.37 -25.52
CA GLY A 449 -21.62 -35.32 -26.04
C GLY A 449 -21.63 -35.42 -27.58
N ALA A 450 -20.61 -34.87 -28.24
CA ALA A 450 -20.40 -34.99 -29.68
C ALA A 450 -19.32 -36.04 -29.94
N GLU A 451 -19.71 -37.31 -29.91
CA GLU A 451 -18.87 -38.52 -30.06
C GLU A 451 -17.48 -38.26 -30.68
N TYR A 452 -16.43 -38.56 -29.90
CA TYR A 452 -15.01 -38.42 -30.27
C TYR A 452 -14.50 -36.99 -30.57
N SER A 453 -15.29 -35.95 -30.29
CA SER A 453 -14.90 -34.55 -30.50
C SER A 453 -14.91 -33.74 -29.21
N PRO A 454 -14.02 -34.04 -28.23
CA PRO A 454 -14.00 -33.26 -27.01
C PRO A 454 -13.39 -31.88 -27.25
N LEU A 455 -13.84 -30.89 -26.49
CA LEU A 455 -13.29 -29.54 -26.52
C LEU A 455 -12.24 -29.37 -25.43
N ARG A 456 -11.18 -28.61 -25.72
CA ARG A 456 -10.16 -28.27 -24.74
C ARG A 456 -10.45 -26.90 -24.14
N LEU A 457 -10.65 -26.85 -22.83
CA LEU A 457 -10.74 -25.57 -22.12
C LEU A 457 -9.34 -24.95 -22.01
N ALA A 458 -9.26 -23.63 -22.12
CA ALA A 458 -8.02 -22.87 -21.96
C ALA A 458 -7.84 -22.41 -20.49
N ILE A 459 -7.84 -23.37 -19.56
CA ILE A 459 -7.72 -23.11 -18.12
C ILE A 459 -6.26 -23.25 -17.69
N ASN A 460 -5.76 -22.25 -16.97
CA ASN A 460 -4.47 -22.34 -16.30
C ASN A 460 -4.67 -22.38 -14.79
N THR A 461 -4.39 -23.52 -14.14
CA THR A 461 -4.62 -23.71 -12.70
C THR A 461 -3.70 -22.87 -11.81
N ALA A 462 -2.56 -22.43 -12.34
CA ALA A 462 -1.71 -21.43 -11.68
C ALA A 462 -2.26 -20.00 -11.83
N GLN A 463 -3.16 -19.78 -12.81
CA GLN A 463 -3.89 -18.52 -13.00
C GLN A 463 -5.32 -18.59 -12.45
N PHE A 464 -5.80 -19.78 -12.07
CA PHE A 464 -7.13 -20.03 -11.51
C PHE A 464 -7.23 -19.55 -10.07
N GLY A 465 -6.73 -18.36 -9.84
CA GLY A 465 -6.92 -17.63 -8.64
C GLY A 465 -5.67 -17.09 -7.99
N ARG A 466 -5.61 -15.76 -7.89
CA ARG A 466 -4.35 -15.04 -7.79
C ARG A 466 -4.38 -13.88 -6.83
N THR A 467 -3.33 -13.73 -6.04
CA THR A 467 -3.20 -12.52 -5.24
C THR A 467 -2.46 -11.47 -6.04
N PHE A 468 -3.17 -10.40 -6.34
CA PHE A 468 -2.61 -9.20 -6.92
C PHE A 468 -2.34 -8.20 -5.81
N GLN A 469 -1.26 -7.44 -5.93
CA GLN A 469 -0.96 -6.46 -4.91
C GLN A 469 -0.22 -5.26 -5.49
N ASP A 470 -0.34 -4.15 -4.78
CA ASP A 470 0.56 -3.04 -4.92
C ASP A 470 0.92 -2.52 -3.53
N ARG A 471 2.05 -1.83 -3.45
CA ARG A 471 2.57 -1.28 -2.19
C ARG A 471 3.04 0.14 -2.41
N SER A 472 2.74 1.00 -1.46
CA SER A 472 3.18 2.39 -1.50
C SER A 472 4.71 2.49 -1.39
N HIS A 473 5.24 3.66 -1.73
CA HIS A 473 6.54 4.08 -1.19
C HIS A 473 6.46 4.26 0.33
N VAL A 474 7.63 4.31 0.98
CA VAL A 474 7.71 4.62 2.43
C VAL A 474 7.22 6.04 2.68
N PHE A 475 6.24 6.18 3.57
CA PHE A 475 5.71 7.47 4.05
C PHE A 475 5.92 7.59 5.56
N LEU A 476 5.71 8.79 6.11
CA LEU A 476 5.87 9.08 7.53
C LEU A 476 4.52 9.33 8.20
N LEU A 477 4.37 8.89 9.45
CA LEU A 477 3.28 9.25 10.35
C LEU A 477 3.87 10.07 11.50
N LYS A 478 3.70 11.40 11.46
CA LYS A 478 4.18 12.32 12.50
C LYS A 478 3.15 12.46 13.62
N PRO A 479 3.58 12.67 14.88
CA PRO A 479 2.68 13.11 15.94
C PRO A 479 2.00 14.42 15.53
N ARG A 480 0.80 14.65 16.07
CA ARG A 480 0.07 15.89 15.85
C ARG A 480 0.82 17.08 16.48
N PRO A 481 0.80 18.26 15.84
CA PRO A 481 1.16 19.50 16.52
C PRO A 481 0.31 19.68 17.78
N SER A 482 0.92 20.26 18.82
CA SER A 482 0.25 20.50 20.10
C SER A 482 -0.99 21.39 19.92
N GLY A 483 -2.08 21.06 20.61
CA GLY A 483 -3.35 21.80 20.56
C GLY A 483 -4.31 21.33 19.45
N LEU A 484 -3.92 20.34 18.66
CA LEU A 484 -4.74 19.76 17.58
C LEU A 484 -5.34 18.40 17.93
N GLU A 485 -5.25 17.95 19.18
CA GLU A 485 -5.56 16.58 19.60
C GLU A 485 -7.03 16.19 19.35
N GLY A 486 -7.96 17.15 19.38
CA GLY A 486 -9.40 16.92 19.19
C GLY A 486 -9.96 17.22 17.79
N ARG A 487 -9.16 17.76 16.86
CA ARG A 487 -9.61 18.17 15.52
C ARG A 487 -9.51 17.04 14.51
N ALA A 488 -10.44 16.96 13.54
CA ALA A 488 -10.27 16.02 12.44
C ALA A 488 -9.23 16.57 11.43
N ILE A 489 -8.44 15.69 10.83
CA ILE A 489 -7.50 16.04 9.75
C ILE A 489 -7.88 15.23 8.52
N HIS A 490 -8.14 15.88 7.40
CA HIS A 490 -8.45 15.25 6.12
C HIS A 490 -7.27 15.45 5.16
N ASN A 491 -6.71 14.36 4.62
CA ASN A 491 -5.58 14.47 3.69
C ASN A 491 -6.07 14.70 2.25
N LEU A 492 -5.49 15.70 1.60
CA LEU A 492 -5.74 16.08 0.22
C LEU A 492 -4.43 15.99 -0.56
N ASN A 493 -4.38 15.03 -1.47
CA ASN A 493 -3.18 14.63 -2.20
C ASN A 493 -3.38 14.79 -3.71
N VAL A 494 -2.35 14.39 -4.45
CA VAL A 494 -2.39 14.24 -5.91
C VAL A 494 -2.06 12.81 -6.29
N ARG A 495 -2.90 12.24 -7.16
CA ARG A 495 -2.59 11.00 -7.89
C ARG A 495 -2.11 11.33 -9.30
N GLY A 496 -1.38 10.40 -9.88
CA GLY A 496 -1.07 10.43 -11.30
C GLY A 496 0.41 10.59 -11.62
N LYS A 497 0.75 10.36 -12.89
CA LYS A 497 2.11 10.35 -13.41
C LYS A 497 2.16 10.96 -14.81
N ARG A 498 3.35 11.35 -15.24
CA ARG A 498 3.58 12.01 -16.54
C ARG A 498 3.15 11.15 -17.74
N GLY A 499 2.32 11.71 -18.63
CA GLY A 499 1.96 11.15 -19.93
C GLY A 499 0.44 11.17 -20.15
N ASN A 500 -0.04 10.97 -21.37
CA ASN A 500 -1.48 10.94 -21.64
C ASN A 500 -2.14 9.63 -21.16
N ILE A 501 -3.47 9.60 -21.11
CA ILE A 501 -4.26 8.44 -20.66
C ILE A 501 -3.85 7.09 -21.26
N VAL A 502 -3.42 7.05 -22.53
CA VAL A 502 -2.94 5.81 -23.19
C VAL A 502 -1.52 5.46 -22.74
N GLN A 503 -0.66 6.45 -22.57
CA GLN A 503 0.75 6.27 -22.20
C GLN A 503 0.94 5.88 -20.73
N VAL A 504 0.08 6.40 -19.86
CA VAL A 504 0.14 6.13 -18.43
C VAL A 504 -0.70 4.95 -18.00
N TYR A 505 -1.59 4.45 -18.88
CA TYR A 505 -2.42 3.29 -18.59
C TYR A 505 -1.57 2.12 -18.07
N PRO A 506 -1.96 1.50 -16.96
CA PRO A 506 -3.22 1.69 -16.22
C PRO A 506 -3.17 2.68 -15.04
N ALA A 507 -2.12 3.50 -14.93
CA ALA A 507 -2.11 4.62 -14.01
C ALA A 507 -2.99 5.78 -14.51
N VAL A 508 -3.33 6.69 -13.60
CA VAL A 508 -4.01 7.96 -13.90
C VAL A 508 -2.99 9.00 -14.39
N GLU A 509 -3.39 9.91 -15.29
CA GLU A 509 -2.54 11.02 -15.75
C GLU A 509 -2.29 12.01 -14.61
N TYR A 510 -3.23 12.88 -14.24
CA TYR A 510 -3.15 13.64 -12.99
C TYR A 510 -4.52 14.02 -12.45
N ASP A 511 -4.73 13.83 -11.16
CA ASP A 511 -5.95 14.27 -10.48
C ASP A 511 -5.73 14.55 -9.00
N PHE A 512 -6.67 15.22 -8.34
CA PHE A 512 -6.63 15.35 -6.87
C PHE A 512 -7.22 14.10 -6.20
N VAL A 513 -6.88 13.87 -4.93
CA VAL A 513 -7.51 12.80 -4.13
C VAL A 513 -7.73 13.31 -2.70
N PRO A 514 -8.98 13.43 -2.24
CA PRO A 514 -10.22 13.32 -3.03
C PRO A 514 -10.43 14.53 -3.96
N ASN A 515 -11.21 14.35 -5.03
CA ASN A 515 -11.64 15.46 -5.91
C ASN A 515 -12.70 16.35 -5.23
N HIS A 516 -13.48 15.78 -4.32
CA HIS A 516 -14.47 16.48 -3.52
C HIS A 516 -14.16 16.20 -2.05
N LEU A 517 -13.52 17.16 -1.39
CA LEU A 517 -13.26 17.11 0.03
C LEU A 517 -14.44 17.74 0.78
N HIS A 518 -15.14 16.92 1.57
CA HIS A 518 -16.21 17.38 2.47
C HIS A 518 -15.67 17.42 3.90
N MET A 519 -15.78 18.58 4.55
CA MET A 519 -15.32 18.78 5.92
C MET A 519 -16.21 19.76 6.69
N GLU A 520 -16.10 19.78 8.01
CA GLU A 520 -16.82 20.73 8.88
C GLU A 520 -15.90 21.89 9.28
N GLU A 521 -16.46 23.06 9.60
CA GLU A 521 -15.68 24.11 10.25
C GLU A 521 -15.09 23.60 11.59
N GLY A 522 -13.79 23.79 11.79
CA GLY A 522 -13.06 23.19 12.90
C GLY A 522 -12.15 22.03 12.48
N ASP A 523 -12.47 21.36 11.37
CA ASP A 523 -11.62 20.35 10.77
C ASP A 523 -10.44 20.98 10.02
N LEU A 524 -9.40 20.19 9.80
CA LEU A 524 -8.20 20.60 9.09
C LEU A 524 -8.06 19.82 7.78
N ALA A 525 -7.63 20.47 6.71
CA ALA A 525 -7.15 19.84 5.49
C ALA A 525 -5.63 19.82 5.51
N HIS A 526 -5.03 18.64 5.39
CA HIS A 526 -3.59 18.49 5.15
C HIS A 526 -3.36 18.37 3.65
N ILE A 527 -2.81 19.41 3.04
CA ILE A 527 -2.61 19.43 1.59
C ILE A 527 -1.13 19.25 1.27
N GLN A 528 -0.78 18.24 0.47
CA GLN A 528 0.59 17.92 0.05
C GLN A 528 0.60 17.13 -1.25
N TRP A 529 1.77 16.97 -1.86
CA TRP A 529 1.94 16.04 -2.98
C TRP A 529 3.39 15.59 -3.15
N GLU A 530 3.53 14.44 -3.78
CA GLU A 530 4.81 13.88 -4.18
C GLU A 530 4.93 13.92 -5.71
N GLY A 531 6.13 14.22 -6.22
CA GLY A 531 6.43 14.22 -7.64
C GLY A 531 7.86 13.77 -7.91
N SER A 532 8.11 13.27 -9.12
CA SER A 532 9.40 12.70 -9.54
C SER A 532 10.06 13.50 -10.67
N ASN A 533 11.39 13.43 -10.77
CA ASN A 533 12.20 14.01 -11.84
C ASN A 533 12.77 12.98 -12.83
N SER A 534 12.38 11.71 -12.70
CA SER A 534 12.99 10.62 -13.44
C SER A 534 12.00 9.77 -14.25
N HIS A 535 10.70 10.05 -14.22
CA HIS A 535 9.72 9.19 -14.90
C HIS A 535 9.58 9.52 -16.39
N ASN A 536 10.23 8.74 -17.25
CA ASN A 536 10.17 8.89 -18.71
C ASN A 536 9.32 7.78 -19.35
N ASN A 537 8.28 8.14 -20.11
CA ASN A 537 7.43 7.20 -20.85
C ASN A 537 7.82 7.06 -22.33
N GLY A 538 8.91 7.69 -22.75
CA GLY A 538 9.48 7.60 -24.10
C GLY A 538 10.32 6.34 -24.32
N ASN A 539 10.07 5.68 -25.46
CA ASN A 539 10.80 4.60 -26.15
C ASN A 539 11.22 3.33 -25.35
N PRO A 540 11.26 2.16 -26.03
CA PRO A 540 10.73 1.89 -27.36
C PRO A 540 9.27 1.42 -27.27
N ALA A 541 8.33 2.16 -27.89
CA ALA A 541 7.00 1.63 -28.19
C ALA A 541 6.74 1.86 -29.68
N GLY A 542 6.65 0.77 -30.45
CA GLY A 542 6.50 0.77 -31.91
C GLY A 542 5.09 1.09 -32.41
N ASP A 543 4.18 1.48 -31.54
CA ASP A 543 2.74 1.63 -31.78
C ASP A 543 2.22 3.07 -31.57
N GLY A 544 3.12 4.06 -31.46
CA GLY A 544 2.73 5.46 -31.18
C GLY A 544 2.41 5.75 -29.70
N GLN A 545 2.58 4.78 -28.80
CA GLN A 545 2.46 4.96 -27.34
C GLN A 545 3.76 5.41 -26.65
N ALA A 546 4.80 5.73 -27.42
CA ALA A 546 6.05 6.31 -26.94
C ALA A 546 5.98 7.83 -27.06
N GLY A 547 6.03 8.52 -25.93
CA GLY A 547 6.07 9.98 -25.89
C GLY A 547 5.87 10.52 -24.48
N ASP A 548 6.37 11.72 -24.24
CA ASP A 548 6.28 12.41 -22.95
C ASP A 548 5.21 13.50 -23.01
N ALA A 549 3.94 13.13 -23.22
CA ALA A 549 2.84 14.09 -23.48
C ALA A 549 2.42 14.96 -22.28
N GLY A 550 3.20 14.99 -21.20
CA GLY A 550 2.97 15.88 -20.07
C GLY A 550 3.62 17.26 -20.25
N GLU A 551 3.09 18.26 -19.55
CA GLU A 551 3.63 19.62 -19.60
C GLU A 551 5.01 19.76 -18.96
N GLY A 552 5.77 20.76 -19.42
CA GLY A 552 7.10 21.09 -18.89
C GLY A 552 8.21 20.11 -19.30
N THR A 553 9.29 20.08 -18.53
CA THR A 553 10.48 19.28 -18.80
C THR A 553 10.16 17.78 -18.82
N THR A 554 10.63 17.08 -19.85
CA THR A 554 10.58 15.63 -19.97
C THR A 554 11.03 14.94 -18.68
N GLY A 555 10.28 13.91 -18.25
CA GLY A 555 10.63 13.14 -17.06
C GLY A 555 10.11 13.71 -15.73
N THR A 556 9.54 14.93 -15.75
CA THR A 556 9.18 15.65 -14.53
C THR A 556 7.68 15.66 -14.24
N ASP A 557 7.34 15.38 -12.98
CA ASP A 557 6.02 15.49 -12.38
C ASP A 557 6.04 16.67 -11.38
N ARG A 558 5.08 17.57 -11.54
CA ARG A 558 4.87 18.77 -10.72
C ARG A 558 3.39 19.03 -10.65
N ASN A 559 2.97 19.58 -9.52
CA ASN A 559 1.60 19.91 -9.24
C ASN A 559 1.55 21.27 -8.56
N ASN A 560 0.43 21.95 -8.67
CA ASN A 560 0.17 23.18 -7.95
C ASN A 560 -1.33 23.32 -7.71
N ILE A 561 -1.70 24.25 -6.84
CA ILE A 561 -3.10 24.58 -6.55
C ILE A 561 -3.28 26.08 -6.71
N VAL A 562 -4.24 26.45 -7.55
CA VAL A 562 -4.75 27.81 -7.68
C VAL A 562 -6.26 27.80 -7.56
N GLN A 563 -6.82 28.83 -6.91
CA GLN A 563 -8.27 28.94 -6.77
C GLN A 563 -8.93 29.26 -8.12
N MET A 564 -10.13 28.72 -8.30
CA MET A 564 -11.07 29.05 -9.36
C MET A 564 -12.38 29.59 -8.79
N ARG A 565 -13.16 30.30 -9.62
CA ARG A 565 -14.51 30.75 -9.26
C ARG A 565 -15.55 29.67 -9.46
N SER A 566 -15.45 28.91 -10.55
CA SER A 566 -16.39 27.85 -10.91
C SER A 566 -15.66 26.68 -11.54
N LEU A 567 -16.19 25.46 -11.37
CA LEU A 567 -15.70 24.26 -12.07
C LEU A 567 -15.92 24.35 -13.60
N LEU A 568 -16.84 25.21 -14.05
CA LEU A 568 -17.11 25.47 -15.47
C LEU A 568 -15.98 26.27 -16.14
N ASP A 569 -15.17 26.99 -15.37
CA ASP A 569 -14.06 27.78 -15.88
C ASP A 569 -12.82 26.91 -16.10
N ASN A 570 -11.82 27.42 -16.82
CA ASN A 570 -10.48 26.82 -16.92
C ASN A 570 -9.37 27.82 -16.60
N PHE A 571 -9.72 28.91 -15.93
CA PHE A 571 -8.82 29.99 -15.57
C PHE A 571 -8.81 30.21 -14.05
N PRO A 572 -7.65 30.49 -13.46
CA PRO A 572 -7.57 30.85 -12.05
C PRO A 572 -8.28 32.18 -11.77
N ALA A 573 -8.81 32.31 -10.56
CA ALA A 573 -9.27 33.59 -10.05
C ALA A 573 -8.05 34.49 -9.74
N PRO A 574 -8.11 35.80 -10.06
CA PRO A 574 -7.14 36.76 -9.53
C PRO A 574 -7.14 36.74 -7.99
N PHE A 575 -5.99 36.97 -7.35
CA PHE A 575 -5.85 36.88 -5.90
C PHE A 575 -6.78 37.86 -5.17
N GLU A 576 -7.02 39.04 -5.74
CA GLU A 576 -7.93 40.06 -5.22
C GLU A 576 -9.37 39.56 -5.08
N ASN A 577 -9.72 38.49 -5.82
CA ASN A 577 -11.02 37.83 -5.76
C ASN A 577 -10.93 36.42 -5.14
N SER A 578 -9.81 36.10 -4.49
CA SER A 578 -9.65 34.81 -3.81
C SER A 578 -10.51 34.76 -2.56
N THR A 579 -11.31 33.72 -2.43
CA THR A 579 -12.08 33.42 -1.21
C THR A 579 -11.49 32.24 -0.45
N MET A 580 -10.82 31.31 -1.13
CA MET A 580 -10.21 30.13 -0.52
C MET A 580 -9.06 30.51 0.41
N TRP A 581 -8.13 31.32 -0.07
CA TRP A 581 -6.94 31.68 0.70
C TRP A 581 -7.24 32.72 1.79
N ASN A 582 -8.17 33.63 1.52
CA ASN A 582 -8.64 34.62 2.51
C ASN A 582 -9.51 33.99 3.60
N SER A 583 -9.99 32.76 3.41
CA SER A 583 -10.74 31.99 4.42
C SER A 583 -9.91 30.89 5.08
N ALA A 584 -8.61 30.81 4.77
CA ALA A 584 -7.73 29.75 5.26
C ALA A 584 -6.92 30.22 6.46
N ARG A 585 -6.93 29.44 7.54
CA ARG A 585 -6.05 29.59 8.70
C ARG A 585 -4.99 28.50 8.68
N VAL A 586 -3.73 28.88 8.88
CA VAL A 586 -2.59 27.96 8.93
C VAL A 586 -2.38 27.50 10.37
N TRP A 587 -2.52 26.20 10.63
CA TRP A 587 -2.23 25.59 11.93
C TRP A 587 -0.82 25.03 12.01
N TRP A 588 -0.34 24.50 10.90
CA TRP A 588 1.01 23.98 10.79
C TRP A 588 1.52 24.20 9.38
N PRO A 589 2.66 24.90 9.22
CA PRO A 589 3.27 25.06 7.92
C PRO A 589 4.52 24.16 7.79
N ALA A 590 4.70 23.51 6.63
CA ALA A 590 5.94 22.77 6.38
C ALA A 590 7.15 23.70 6.19
N ALA A 591 6.92 24.91 5.69
CA ALA A 591 7.92 25.98 5.61
C ALA A 591 7.59 27.08 6.62
N PRO A 592 8.56 27.73 7.27
CA PRO A 592 8.33 28.58 8.43
C PRO A 592 7.47 29.86 8.21
N LYS A 593 6.98 30.15 7.00
CA LYS A 593 6.50 31.48 6.63
C LYS A 593 5.26 31.45 5.71
N TYR A 594 4.09 31.12 6.28
CA TYR A 594 2.77 31.33 5.64
C TYR A 594 1.95 32.35 6.46
N GLY A 595 2.48 33.55 6.63
CA GLY A 595 1.92 34.55 7.55
C GLY A 595 0.69 35.27 7.00
N LEU A 596 0.62 35.46 5.68
CA LEU A 596 -0.47 36.14 4.98
C LEU A 596 -1.22 35.19 4.04
N ALA A 597 -2.52 35.43 3.77
CA ALA A 597 -3.29 34.68 2.76
C ALA A 597 -2.58 34.66 1.39
N LYS A 598 -1.90 35.76 1.05
CA LYS A 598 -1.12 35.91 -0.18
C LYS A 598 0.13 35.03 -0.21
N ASP A 599 0.79 34.84 0.93
CA ASP A 599 1.95 33.96 1.04
C ASP A 599 1.54 32.51 0.81
N LEU A 600 0.42 32.11 1.42
CA LEU A 600 -0.17 30.78 1.23
C LEU A 600 -0.54 30.54 -0.25
N ALA A 601 -1.27 31.48 -0.86
CA ALA A 601 -1.66 31.39 -2.26
C ALA A 601 -0.45 31.21 -3.20
N VAL A 602 0.63 31.97 -2.96
CA VAL A 602 1.86 31.90 -3.75
C VAL A 602 2.62 30.59 -3.52
N ALA A 603 2.70 30.11 -2.28
CA ALA A 603 3.37 28.85 -1.96
C ALA A 603 2.69 27.67 -2.68
N PHE A 604 1.36 27.59 -2.63
CA PHE A 604 0.59 26.54 -3.31
C PHE A 604 0.59 26.69 -4.83
N ALA A 605 0.54 27.91 -5.35
CA ALA A 605 0.60 28.17 -6.80
C ALA A 605 1.96 27.83 -7.41
N SER A 606 3.04 27.94 -6.62
CA SER A 606 4.42 27.73 -7.06
C SER A 606 5.03 26.39 -6.61
N SER A 607 4.24 25.50 -6.03
CA SER A 607 4.70 24.20 -5.48
C SER A 607 5.84 24.36 -4.46
N GLY A 608 5.75 25.37 -3.59
CA GLY A 608 6.74 25.68 -2.57
C GLY A 608 8.02 26.32 -3.10
N TYR A 609 8.09 26.70 -4.39
CA TYR A 609 9.23 27.44 -4.92
C TYR A 609 9.37 28.81 -4.27
N TYR A 610 8.26 29.53 -4.11
CA TYR A 610 8.20 30.73 -3.26
C TYR A 610 7.56 30.36 -1.93
N THR A 611 8.05 30.92 -0.83
CA THR A 611 7.44 30.71 0.49
C THR A 611 6.60 31.89 0.95
N CYS A 612 6.86 33.09 0.40
CA CYS A 612 6.10 34.31 0.71
C CYS A 612 6.16 35.29 -0.47
N PHE A 613 5.33 36.34 -0.42
CA PHE A 613 5.34 37.40 -1.42
C PHE A 613 6.49 38.40 -1.20
N HIS A 614 6.60 38.96 0.01
CA HIS A 614 7.51 40.06 0.32
C HIS A 614 8.82 39.60 0.95
N ALA A 615 9.95 40.16 0.49
CA ALA A 615 11.28 39.78 0.96
C ALA A 615 11.58 40.17 2.41
N GLU A 616 10.81 41.10 2.97
CA GLU A 616 10.86 41.43 4.39
C GLU A 616 10.47 40.21 5.25
N VAL A 617 9.55 39.38 4.75
CA VAL A 617 9.07 38.18 5.45
C VAL A 617 10.05 37.02 5.27
N CYS A 618 10.34 36.58 4.03
CA CYS A 618 11.13 35.36 3.76
C CYS A 618 12.42 35.57 2.95
N HIS A 619 12.90 36.81 2.84
CA HIS A 619 14.20 37.15 2.24
C HIS A 619 14.38 36.57 0.83
N SER A 620 15.38 35.71 0.63
CA SER A 620 15.73 35.10 -0.66
C SER A 620 14.67 34.13 -1.19
N GLU A 621 13.71 33.70 -0.37
CA GLU A 621 12.66 32.76 -0.75
C GLU A 621 11.36 33.44 -1.23
N SER A 622 11.40 34.77 -1.34
CA SER A 622 10.25 35.60 -1.73
C SER A 622 10.11 35.77 -3.23
N VAL A 623 8.92 36.16 -3.69
CA VAL A 623 8.67 36.53 -5.08
C VAL A 623 9.56 37.70 -5.53
N GLU A 624 9.83 38.65 -4.63
CA GLU A 624 10.60 39.86 -4.94
C GLU A 624 12.10 39.62 -5.17
N ARG A 625 12.68 38.60 -4.53
CA ARG A 625 14.14 38.36 -4.56
C ARG A 625 14.57 37.04 -5.18
N LYS A 626 13.76 35.99 -5.11
CA LYS A 626 14.13 34.70 -5.70
C LYS A 626 14.05 34.80 -7.22
N ASN A 627 14.83 33.96 -7.90
CA ASN A 627 14.78 33.85 -9.36
C ASN A 627 13.35 33.62 -9.85
N LYS A 628 13.07 34.08 -11.07
CA LYS A 628 11.73 33.95 -11.65
C LYS A 628 11.34 32.47 -11.77
N LEU A 629 10.15 32.14 -11.28
CA LEU A 629 9.54 30.82 -11.45
C LEU A 629 9.31 30.57 -12.95
N ASP A 630 9.69 29.37 -13.39
CA ASP A 630 9.39 28.91 -14.73
C ASP A 630 7.88 28.72 -14.90
N LYS A 631 7.32 29.17 -16.03
CA LYS A 631 5.86 29.17 -16.26
C LYS A 631 5.25 27.76 -16.26
N LEU A 632 6.06 26.72 -16.49
CA LEU A 632 5.67 25.31 -16.46
C LEU A 632 6.21 24.61 -15.20
N LEU A 633 6.62 25.37 -14.18
CA LEU A 633 7.13 24.88 -12.89
C LEU A 633 8.40 24.02 -12.99
N ASN A 634 9.17 24.12 -14.06
CA ASN A 634 10.35 23.27 -14.28
C ASN A 634 11.43 23.45 -13.20
N ASN A 635 11.55 24.65 -12.64
CA ASN A 635 12.46 24.95 -11.54
C ASN A 635 11.83 24.84 -10.15
N ALA A 636 10.54 24.48 -10.05
CA ALA A 636 9.88 24.21 -8.77
C ALA A 636 10.28 22.84 -8.22
N PRO A 637 10.26 22.65 -6.89
CA PRO A 637 10.39 21.33 -6.26
C PRO A 637 9.39 20.32 -6.85
N ALA A 638 9.80 19.05 -6.97
CA ALA A 638 8.92 17.99 -7.46
C ALA A 638 7.81 17.63 -6.46
N SER A 639 8.16 17.66 -5.17
CA SER A 639 7.26 17.34 -4.07
C SER A 639 7.07 18.55 -3.14
N PHE A 640 5.93 18.61 -2.46
CA PHE A 640 5.53 19.70 -1.59
C PHE A 640 4.89 19.15 -0.32
N GLU A 641 5.49 19.42 0.84
CA GLU A 641 4.99 18.97 2.16
C GLU A 641 3.81 19.82 2.66
N GLY A 642 3.65 21.03 2.12
CA GLY A 642 2.44 21.83 2.27
C GLY A 642 2.13 22.33 3.68
N ALA A 643 0.86 22.21 4.10
CA ALA A 643 0.37 22.80 5.36
C ALA A 643 -0.91 22.12 5.88
N LEU A 644 -1.14 22.22 7.19
CA LEU A 644 -2.45 22.00 7.82
C LEU A 644 -3.24 23.31 7.81
N LEU A 645 -4.37 23.29 7.10
CA LEU A 645 -5.23 24.43 6.89
C LEU A 645 -6.62 24.18 7.45
N GLU A 646 -7.19 25.17 8.14
CA GLU A 646 -8.62 25.21 8.46
C GLU A 646 -9.30 26.22 7.53
N PHE A 647 -10.49 25.89 7.07
CA PHE A 647 -11.25 26.75 6.17
C PHE A 647 -12.58 27.15 6.83
N ARG A 648 -13.04 28.39 6.59
CA ARG A 648 -14.41 28.80 6.90
C ARG A 648 -15.43 28.08 6.04
N LYS A 649 -16.68 28.03 6.51
CA LYS A 649 -17.85 27.55 5.76
C LYS A 649 -17.90 28.17 4.38
N GLY A 650 -18.03 27.32 3.37
CA GLY A 650 -17.99 27.75 1.98
C GLY A 650 -17.65 26.62 1.03
N THR A 651 -17.73 26.93 -0.25
CA THR A 651 -17.32 26.02 -1.33
C THR A 651 -16.17 26.66 -2.08
N TYR A 652 -15.04 25.98 -2.13
CA TYR A 652 -13.81 26.47 -2.73
C TYR A 652 -13.39 25.54 -3.87
N HIS A 653 -13.36 26.06 -5.09
CA HIS A 653 -12.91 25.34 -6.27
C HIS A 653 -11.45 25.68 -6.58
N TYR A 654 -10.69 24.69 -7.03
CA TYR A 654 -9.29 24.87 -7.38
C TYR A 654 -8.87 23.94 -8.53
N MET A 655 -7.74 24.26 -9.15
CA MET A 655 -7.12 23.47 -10.22
C MET A 655 -5.61 23.43 -10.12
N CYS A 656 -5.01 22.47 -10.82
CA CYS A 656 -3.61 22.53 -11.20
C CYS A 656 -3.48 23.23 -12.56
N THR A 657 -2.69 24.29 -12.64
CA THR A 657 -2.47 24.99 -13.93
C THR A 657 -1.56 24.22 -14.85
N ARG A 658 -0.60 23.48 -14.30
CA ARG A 658 0.39 22.74 -15.10
C ARG A 658 -0.25 21.56 -15.81
N ASN A 659 -1.08 20.80 -15.13
CA ASN A 659 -1.65 19.56 -15.66
C ASN A 659 -3.07 19.79 -16.18
N ASN A 660 -3.28 20.87 -16.93
CA ASN A 660 -4.56 21.22 -17.56
C ASN A 660 -4.42 21.38 -19.08
N ASN A 661 -3.69 20.47 -19.73
CA ASN A 661 -3.56 20.40 -21.20
C ASN A 661 -4.54 19.37 -21.82
N PHE A 662 -4.58 19.26 -23.15
CA PHE A 662 -5.49 18.47 -23.97
C PHE A 662 -5.69 17.01 -23.54
N SER A 663 -4.69 16.38 -22.92
CA SER A 663 -4.75 14.98 -22.44
C SER A 663 -5.45 14.84 -21.08
N ASN A 664 -5.21 15.75 -20.14
CA ASN A 664 -5.73 15.66 -18.78
C ASN A 664 -7.04 16.47 -18.55
N ARG A 665 -7.25 17.56 -19.30
CA ARG A 665 -8.43 18.46 -19.41
C ARG A 665 -9.14 18.96 -18.14
N SER A 666 -8.92 18.41 -16.95
CA SER A 666 -9.71 18.70 -15.75
C SER A 666 -9.07 18.18 -14.44
N GLN A 667 -7.79 18.45 -14.16
CA GLN A 667 -7.29 18.31 -12.77
C GLN A 667 -7.86 19.45 -11.91
N LYS A 668 -9.06 19.24 -11.37
CA LYS A 668 -9.84 20.19 -10.59
C LYS A 668 -10.35 19.52 -9.33
N GLY A 669 -10.48 20.28 -8.26
CA GLY A 669 -11.06 19.79 -7.02
C GLY A 669 -11.94 20.83 -6.34
N THR A 670 -12.66 20.37 -5.33
CA THR A 670 -13.56 21.19 -4.51
C THR A 670 -13.37 20.85 -3.04
N ILE A 671 -13.18 21.88 -2.22
CA ILE A 671 -13.34 21.78 -0.76
C ILE A 671 -14.70 22.36 -0.42
N HIS A 672 -15.58 21.54 0.16
CA HIS A 672 -16.87 21.95 0.66
C HIS A 672 -16.86 21.88 2.19
N VAL A 673 -16.95 23.06 2.81
CA VAL A 673 -16.94 23.22 4.26
C VAL A 673 -18.36 23.55 4.72
N VAL A 674 -18.92 22.70 5.56
CA VAL A 674 -20.23 22.92 6.20
C VAL A 674 -20.05 23.48 7.60
N GLU A 675 -21.13 23.99 8.18
CA GLU A 675 -21.14 24.51 9.54
C GLU A 675 -20.77 23.41 10.55
N GLY A 676 -19.80 23.71 11.41
CA GLY A 676 -19.27 22.76 12.39
C GLY A 676 -19.48 23.24 13.83
N THR A 677 -19.59 22.29 14.76
CA THR A 677 -19.88 22.57 16.18
C THR A 677 -18.65 22.94 17.01
N LYS A 678 -17.44 22.83 16.42
CA LYS A 678 -16.15 23.02 17.11
C LYS A 678 -15.37 24.26 16.63
N SER A 679 -15.98 25.07 15.77
CA SER A 679 -15.32 26.26 15.22
C SER A 679 -15.11 27.30 16.32
N SER A 680 -13.85 27.64 16.59
CA SER A 680 -13.43 28.82 17.36
C SER A 680 -12.94 29.93 16.43
N PHE A 681 -13.32 29.87 15.15
CA PHE A 681 -12.76 30.67 14.07
C PHE A 681 -13.27 32.11 14.18
N THR A 682 -12.39 33.07 14.51
CA THR A 682 -12.73 34.50 14.57
C THR A 682 -12.12 35.27 13.39
N ASP A 683 -12.59 36.49 13.12
CA ASP A 683 -12.02 37.38 12.09
C ASP A 683 -10.56 37.75 12.38
N ASN A 684 -10.13 37.72 13.64
CA ASN A 684 -8.75 37.99 14.04
C ASN A 684 -7.77 36.83 13.75
N ASP A 685 -8.30 35.65 13.41
CA ASP A 685 -7.51 34.47 13.09
C ASP A 685 -7.24 34.32 11.58
N LEU A 686 -7.80 35.23 10.77
CA LEU A 686 -7.50 35.31 9.36
C LEU A 686 -6.17 36.05 9.17
N PRO A 687 -5.32 35.58 8.23
CA PRO A 687 -4.05 36.20 7.94
C PRO A 687 -4.15 37.52 7.16
#